data_AF-A0AAC9YAX9-F1
#
_entry.id   AF-A0AAC9YAX9-F1
#
_cell.length_a   1.000
_cell.length_b   1.000
_cell.length_c   1.000
_cell.angle_alpha   90.00
_cell.angle_beta   90.00
_cell.angle_gamma   90.00
#
_symmetry.space_group_name_H-M   'P 1'
#
loop_
_entity.id
_entity.type
_entity.pdbx_description
1 polymer ?
#
loop_
_entity_poly.entity_id
_entity_poly.type
_entity_poly.pdbx_seq_one_letter_code
_entity_poly.pdbx_strand_id
1 'polypeptide(L)'
;MSFKAKSLSILATAALLSVLVPHASAQESLTDISGSYAKDAITKLAEMGIISGIGEGKFDPTGNIERQDFAIILSKALKLDTGNLPSAATFKDVPNGNYAFAAVEAAVKAGLFKGMGDGTFGANLSLTREQMAVVFINALGVDSSGKGQNLTFSDAASISSWAKDAVGAAVERSLITGNPDNTFRPLSVASRQDAALVTSKFLTRLDEQTKPSATPTPTPTPTPTPTPTPTPTPAPTPTPTPTPAPTPAPTPTPTPAPTPTPTPDPADQAAADAVKAQIAALPAKEAVTLADKAAVAQARTAYDALSAAQKTLAGDISRLTEAEAVIAALEAQAAADQAAADAVKAQIAALPAKEAVTLADKAAVAQARTAYEALTATQKTLAGDISRLTEAEAVIAALEAQAAADQAAADAVKAQIAALPAKEAVTLADKAAVAQARTAYEALTATQKTLAGDISRLTEAEAVIAALEAQAAADQAAADAVKAQIAALPAKEAVTLADKAAVAQARTAYEALTATQKTLAGDISRLTEAEAVIAALEAQAAADQAAADLVKAQIAALPAKEAVTLADKAAVAQARTAYEALSTAQKTLAGEISRLTEAEAVIAALEAQAAADQAAADAVKAQIAALPAKEAVTLADKAAVAQARTAYEALTATQKTLAGDISRLTEAEAVIAALEAQAAADQAAADAVKAQIAALPAKEAVTLADKAAVAQARTAYEALSTAQKTLAGEISRLTEAEAVIAALEAQAVADQAAADLVKAQIAALPAKEAVTLADKAAVAQARTAYEALTATQKTLAGDISRLTEAEAVIAGLETLTSKVLTTFDFGTVYAAQARGESKTITSTNFQANPKHFTISDGTITIPVDLTWNIPLNGFTTGQVMGSAVDSFIQDYCNAHGIDLGHRTLGGMGFEDTFFITTFQTGSSASITLGGADWSFFFPNNHHTGTDEDSSKNRTFSISDGAATATIMLDWNYADMAALVSDLNNQLNAASVAVTAVKVNENQFKLVLNSPDKTITVSGRDKDQFFGN
;
A
#
# COMPACT_ATOMS: atom_id res chain seq x y z
N MET A 1 50.41 40.21 -2.16
CA MET A 1 50.03 41.64 -2.12
C MET A 1 50.22 42.12 -0.69
N SER A 2 51.05 43.14 -0.48
CA SER A 2 51.47 43.67 0.82
C SER A 2 50.33 44.39 1.52
N PHE A 3 49.88 43.92 2.69
CA PHE A 3 49.02 44.70 3.58
C PHE A 3 49.84 45.82 4.22
N LYS A 4 49.82 47.01 3.60
CA LYS A 4 50.32 48.24 4.21
C LYS A 4 49.36 48.65 5.33
N ALA A 5 49.90 48.79 6.53
CA ALA A 5 49.25 49.37 7.69
C ALA A 5 48.54 50.69 7.33
N LYS A 6 47.22 50.73 7.47
CA LYS A 6 46.45 51.97 7.48
C LYS A 6 46.19 52.37 8.93
N SER A 7 46.68 53.56 9.25
CA SER A 7 46.60 54.25 10.53
C SER A 7 45.17 54.36 11.05
N LEU A 8 44.97 53.97 12.31
CA LEU A 8 43.74 54.14 13.07
C LEU A 8 43.66 55.60 13.54
N SER A 9 42.89 56.44 12.85
CA SER A 9 42.61 57.82 13.28
C SER A 9 41.48 57.83 14.32
N ILE A 10 41.81 58.25 15.54
CA ILE A 10 40.88 58.57 16.62
C ILE A 10 40.21 59.91 16.25
N LEU A 11 38.89 59.90 16.02
CA LEU A 11 38.08 61.12 15.94
C LEU A 11 37.07 61.11 17.09
N ALA A 12 37.31 61.99 18.07
CA ALA A 12 36.40 62.30 19.15
C ALA A 12 35.37 63.33 18.66
N THR A 13 34.09 62.97 18.69
CA THR A 13 32.98 63.94 18.71
C THR A 13 31.85 63.41 19.59
N ALA A 14 31.67 64.10 20.72
CA ALA A 14 30.54 63.94 21.62
C ALA A 14 29.31 64.64 21.03
N ALA A 15 28.17 63.94 21.02
CA ALA A 15 26.83 64.54 20.98
C ALA A 15 25.89 63.68 21.83
N LEU A 16 25.21 64.37 22.75
CA LEU A 16 24.41 63.90 23.86
C LEU A 16 23.00 63.40 23.46
N LEU A 17 22.39 62.66 24.41
CA LEU A 17 20.99 62.21 24.55
C LEU A 17 20.57 60.93 23.79
N SER A 18 20.56 59.81 24.53
CA SER A 18 19.35 58.97 24.79
C SER A 18 19.70 57.80 25.72
N VAL A 19 19.12 57.83 26.93
CA VAL A 19 18.93 56.73 27.91
C VAL A 19 20.03 55.67 28.01
N LEU A 20 20.96 55.86 28.95
CA LEU A 20 21.79 54.80 29.51
C LEU A 20 20.91 53.87 30.37
N VAL A 21 20.40 52.78 29.79
CA VAL A 21 20.21 51.56 30.58
C VAL A 21 21.59 50.89 30.58
N PRO A 22 22.25 50.70 31.73
CA PRO A 22 23.39 49.81 31.76
C PRO A 22 22.87 48.41 31.45
N HIS A 23 23.04 47.96 30.21
CA HIS A 23 23.18 46.53 29.94
C HIS A 23 24.50 46.10 30.57
N ALA A 24 24.52 46.03 31.89
CA ALA A 24 25.34 45.04 32.57
C ALA A 24 24.76 43.69 32.13
N SER A 25 25.22 43.21 30.97
CA SER A 25 25.13 41.79 30.66
C SER A 25 25.92 41.12 31.78
N ALA A 26 25.21 40.59 32.77
CA ALA A 26 25.80 39.69 33.74
C ALA A 26 26.41 38.56 32.93
N GLN A 27 27.74 38.55 32.79
CA GLN A 27 28.43 37.48 32.12
C GLN A 27 28.19 36.23 32.97
N GLU A 28 27.40 35.28 32.46
CA GLU A 28 27.23 33.98 33.09
C GLU A 28 28.64 33.41 33.35
N SER A 29 28.96 33.19 34.63
CA SER A 29 30.16 32.46 34.99
C SER A 29 30.07 31.08 34.36
N LEU A 30 31.02 30.72 33.49
CA LEU A 30 31.09 29.39 32.90
C LEU A 30 31.38 28.35 33.98
N THR A 31 30.50 27.37 34.14
CA THR A 31 30.48 26.41 35.25
C THR A 31 31.33 25.16 35.02
N ASP A 32 31.64 24.84 33.76
CA ASP A 32 32.27 23.60 33.30
C ASP A 32 33.74 23.76 32.87
N ILE A 33 34.35 24.93 33.09
CA ILE A 33 35.72 25.23 32.65
C ILE A 33 36.80 24.91 33.70
N SER A 34 36.42 24.49 34.91
CA SER A 34 37.35 24.29 36.03
C SER A 34 38.42 23.22 35.76
N GLY A 35 38.07 22.16 35.02
CA GLY A 35 38.97 21.08 34.62
C GLY A 35 39.70 21.30 33.29
N SER A 36 39.47 22.40 32.59
CA SER A 36 40.12 22.67 31.30
C SER A 36 41.52 23.23 31.51
N TYR A 37 42.52 22.67 30.84
CA TYR A 37 43.88 23.25 30.82
C TYR A 37 43.92 24.63 30.14
N ALA A 38 42.87 25.01 29.39
CA ALA A 38 42.73 26.31 28.76
C ALA A 38 41.86 27.29 29.56
N LYS A 39 41.52 26.98 30.83
CA LYS A 39 40.62 27.78 31.67
C LYS A 39 40.93 29.28 31.63
N ASP A 40 42.18 29.67 31.85
CA ASP A 40 42.57 31.09 31.87
C ASP A 40 42.38 31.76 30.49
N ALA A 41 42.66 31.03 29.41
CA ALA A 41 42.42 31.51 28.05
C ALA A 41 40.93 31.66 27.75
N ILE A 42 40.11 30.70 28.20
CA ILE A 42 38.65 30.72 28.04
C ILE A 42 38.07 31.91 28.82
N THR A 43 38.44 32.07 30.10
CA THR A 43 37.98 33.20 30.93
C THR A 43 38.36 34.54 30.30
N LYS A 44 39.63 34.71 29.90
CA LYS A 44 40.11 35.95 29.26
C LYS A 44 39.33 36.28 27.99
N LEU A 45 39.13 35.30 27.11
CA LEU A 45 38.41 35.52 25.85
C LEU A 45 36.91 35.78 26.08
N ALA A 46 36.31 35.17 27.11
CA ALA A 46 34.92 35.41 27.49
C ALA A 46 34.74 36.84 28.03
N GLU A 47 35.64 37.31 28.91
CA GLU A 47 35.70 38.70 29.39
C GLU A 47 35.88 39.73 28.26
N MET A 48 36.61 39.35 27.20
CA MET A 48 36.76 40.17 26.00
C MET A 48 35.54 40.12 25.07
N GLY A 49 34.53 39.30 25.37
CA GLY A 49 33.34 39.07 24.55
C GLY A 49 33.61 38.31 23.25
N ILE A 50 34.79 37.71 23.10
CA ILE A 50 35.25 37.01 21.88
C ILE A 50 34.62 35.63 21.78
N ILE A 51 34.56 34.90 22.89
CA ILE A 51 33.89 33.60 22.98
C ILE A 51 32.68 33.71 23.89
N SER A 52 31.69 32.85 23.65
CA SER A 52 30.51 32.68 24.49
C SER A 52 30.29 31.20 24.77
N GLY A 53 29.59 30.92 25.87
CA GLY A 53 29.10 29.58 26.17
C GLY A 53 28.11 29.06 25.12
N ILE A 54 27.79 27.78 25.19
CA ILE A 54 26.77 27.11 24.36
C ILE A 54 25.36 27.22 24.95
N GLY A 55 25.19 27.95 26.06
CA GLY A 55 23.95 28.06 26.84
C GLY A 55 24.10 27.49 28.25
N GLU A 56 23.17 27.83 29.15
CA GLU A 56 23.08 27.31 30.53
C GLU A 56 24.36 27.46 31.37
N GLY A 57 25.15 28.53 31.15
CA GLY A 57 26.43 28.71 31.82
C GLY A 57 27.50 27.66 31.48
N LYS A 58 27.44 26.99 30.33
CA LYS A 58 28.44 26.00 29.89
C LYS A 58 29.24 26.45 28.67
N PHE A 59 30.51 26.07 28.60
CA PHE A 59 31.39 26.31 27.45
C PHE A 59 31.63 25.06 26.59
N ASP A 60 31.53 23.87 27.19
CA ASP A 60 31.98 22.57 26.67
C ASP A 60 33.43 22.59 26.17
N PRO A 61 34.43 22.62 27.08
CA PRO A 61 35.84 22.73 26.70
C PRO A 61 36.31 21.59 25.79
N THR A 62 35.82 20.36 26.00
CA THR A 62 36.24 19.17 25.26
C THR A 62 35.49 18.94 23.95
N GLY A 63 34.33 19.58 23.77
CA GLY A 63 33.57 19.52 22.53
C GLY A 63 34.35 19.98 21.32
N ASN A 64 34.02 19.44 20.14
CA ASN A 64 34.63 19.83 18.89
C ASN A 64 34.17 21.22 18.48
N ILE A 65 35.07 22.04 17.94
CA ILE A 65 34.68 23.35 17.40
C ILE A 65 34.27 23.23 15.93
N GLU A 66 33.10 23.77 15.59
CA GLU A 66 32.65 23.89 14.20
C GLU A 66 33.38 25.04 13.47
N ARG A 67 33.58 24.89 12.16
CA ARG A 67 34.21 25.94 11.33
C ARG A 67 33.48 27.27 11.40
N GLN A 68 32.15 27.26 11.44
CA GLN A 68 31.34 28.49 11.51
C GLN A 68 31.51 29.22 12.85
N ASP A 69 31.57 28.47 13.95
CA ASP A 69 31.83 29.02 15.29
C ASP A 69 33.23 29.60 15.39
N PHE A 70 34.22 28.91 14.82
CA PHE A 70 35.58 29.43 14.79
C PHE A 70 35.70 30.72 13.96
N ALA A 71 34.91 30.87 12.89
CA ALA A 71 34.82 32.12 12.15
C ALA A 71 34.22 33.25 13.00
N ILE A 72 33.24 32.96 13.85
CA ILE A 72 32.69 33.94 14.82
C ILE A 72 33.77 34.38 15.81
N ILE A 73 34.53 33.43 16.38
CA ILE A 73 35.63 33.73 17.32
C ILE A 73 36.63 34.67 16.66
N LEU A 74 37.09 34.36 15.45
CA LEU A 74 38.06 35.19 14.74
C LEU A 74 37.50 36.55 14.31
N SER A 75 36.25 36.60 13.86
CA SER A 75 35.59 37.85 13.50
C SER A 75 35.53 38.80 14.69
N LYS A 76 35.24 38.28 15.90
CA LYS A 76 35.23 39.08 17.13
C LYS A 76 36.64 39.43 17.60
N ALA A 77 37.56 38.47 17.59
CA ALA A 77 38.96 38.65 18.01
C ALA A 77 39.66 39.75 17.19
N LEU A 78 39.41 39.79 15.88
CA LEU A 78 40.00 40.75 14.95
C LEU A 78 39.14 42.00 14.72
N LYS A 79 37.95 42.07 15.34
CA LYS A 79 36.96 43.14 15.14
C LYS A 79 36.68 43.40 13.65
N LEU A 80 36.42 42.32 12.90
CA LEU A 80 36.15 42.41 11.46
C LEU A 80 34.83 43.16 11.20
N ASP A 81 34.74 43.81 10.04
CA ASP A 81 33.55 44.54 9.62
C ASP A 81 32.42 43.57 9.24
N THR A 82 31.47 43.40 10.16
CA THR A 82 30.26 42.60 9.99
C THR A 82 29.04 43.42 9.54
N GLY A 83 29.20 44.72 9.27
CA GLY A 83 28.12 45.61 8.83
C GLY A 83 28.03 45.76 7.30
N ASN A 84 29.16 45.68 6.60
CA ASN A 84 29.22 45.79 5.13
C ASN A 84 29.37 44.43 4.45
N LEU A 85 28.28 43.65 4.48
CA LEU A 85 28.19 42.29 3.95
C LEU A 85 27.54 42.26 2.55
N PRO A 86 27.82 41.25 1.71
CA PRO A 86 27.15 41.09 0.43
C PRO A 86 25.65 40.81 0.62
N SER A 87 24.81 41.29 -0.30
CA SER A 87 23.36 41.06 -0.28
C SER A 87 22.99 39.61 -0.57
N ALA A 88 23.83 38.89 -1.31
CA ALA A 88 23.72 37.45 -1.56
C ALA A 88 24.83 36.70 -0.82
N ALA A 89 24.49 35.57 -0.20
CA ALA A 89 25.44 34.71 0.48
C ALA A 89 26.49 34.13 -0.49
N THR A 90 27.76 34.17 -0.08
CA THR A 90 28.89 33.63 -0.83
C THR A 90 28.88 32.09 -0.82
N PHE A 91 28.37 31.48 0.25
CA PHE A 91 28.32 30.02 0.41
C PHE A 91 26.88 29.52 0.58
N LYS A 92 26.55 28.39 -0.05
CA LYS A 92 25.20 27.83 -0.05
C LYS A 92 24.74 27.32 1.32
N ASP A 93 25.68 26.84 2.13
CA ASP A 93 25.45 26.28 3.48
C ASP A 93 25.45 27.34 4.59
N VAL A 94 25.71 28.61 4.26
CA VAL A 94 25.60 29.75 5.18
C VAL A 94 24.71 30.83 4.55
N PRO A 95 23.38 30.61 4.45
CA PRO A 95 22.46 31.62 3.91
C PRO A 95 22.33 32.84 4.85
N ASN A 96 21.79 33.95 4.36
CA ASN A 96 21.65 35.22 5.11
C ASN A 96 20.97 35.10 6.50
N GLY A 97 20.17 34.05 6.73
CA GLY A 97 19.51 33.78 8.02
C GLY A 97 20.32 32.93 9.01
N ASN A 98 21.49 32.42 8.62
CA ASN A 98 22.36 31.65 9.52
C ASN A 98 23.02 32.59 10.55
N TYR A 99 23.08 32.17 11.82
CA TYR A 99 23.65 32.97 12.92
C TYR A 99 25.13 33.35 12.70
N ALA A 100 25.88 32.53 11.95
CA ALA A 100 27.27 32.76 11.62
C ALA A 100 27.47 33.57 10.32
N PHE A 101 26.40 33.89 9.58
CA PHE A 101 26.46 34.53 8.26
C PHE A 101 27.39 35.76 8.25
N ALA A 102 27.16 36.69 9.17
CA ALA A 102 27.93 37.92 9.24
C ALA A 102 29.41 37.69 9.52
N ALA A 103 29.74 36.76 10.41
CA ALA A 103 31.11 36.44 10.76
C ALA A 103 31.84 35.67 9.63
N VAL A 104 31.16 34.73 8.98
CA VAL A 104 31.70 33.95 7.86
C VAL A 104 32.04 34.86 6.69
N GLU A 105 31.11 35.71 6.27
CA GLU A 105 31.33 36.67 5.18
C GLU A 105 32.45 37.65 5.51
N ALA A 106 32.50 38.18 6.74
CA ALA A 106 33.57 39.08 7.18
C ALA A 106 34.94 38.38 7.19
N ALA A 107 35.02 37.13 7.68
CA ALA A 107 36.26 36.36 7.73
C ALA A 107 36.76 35.96 6.33
N VAL A 108 35.86 35.68 5.39
CA VAL A 108 36.18 35.37 3.99
C VAL A 108 36.63 36.62 3.25
N LYS A 109 35.95 37.75 3.45
CA LYS A 109 36.36 39.07 2.93
C LYS A 109 37.75 39.49 3.45
N ALA A 110 38.06 39.14 4.70
CA ALA A 110 39.39 39.33 5.30
C ALA A 110 40.45 38.32 4.82
N GLY A 111 40.09 37.34 3.99
CA GLY A 111 41.00 36.33 3.44
C GLY A 111 41.42 35.23 4.43
N LEU A 112 40.73 35.13 5.56
CA LEU A 112 41.05 34.13 6.61
C LEU A 112 40.58 32.73 6.21
N PHE A 113 39.44 32.66 5.52
CA PHE A 113 38.87 31.43 4.97
C PHE A 113 38.67 31.56 3.46
N LYS A 114 38.75 30.43 2.75
CA LYS A 114 38.58 30.33 1.28
C LYS A 114 37.43 29.41 0.85
N GLY A 115 36.65 28.87 1.80
CA GLY A 115 35.64 27.83 1.54
C GLY A 115 36.25 26.46 1.24
N MET A 116 35.39 25.49 0.88
CA MET A 116 35.78 24.09 0.59
C MET A 116 36.01 23.83 -0.91
N GLY A 117 35.77 24.82 -1.78
CA GLY A 117 36.01 24.73 -3.23
C GLY A 117 34.82 24.25 -4.07
N ASP A 118 33.75 23.77 -3.43
CA ASP A 118 32.49 23.30 -4.05
C ASP A 118 31.33 24.32 -3.92
N GLY A 119 31.63 25.53 -3.46
CA GLY A 119 30.64 26.57 -3.14
C GLY A 119 30.06 26.46 -1.73
N THR A 120 30.64 25.63 -0.85
CA THR A 120 30.31 25.56 0.57
C THR A 120 31.42 26.12 1.45
N PHE A 121 31.04 26.58 2.65
CA PHE A 121 31.97 26.98 3.71
C PHE A 121 32.41 25.77 4.56
N GLY A 122 31.56 24.74 4.65
CA GLY A 122 31.68 23.62 5.57
C GLY A 122 31.19 24.00 6.97
N ALA A 123 30.06 24.70 7.05
CA ALA A 123 29.61 25.40 8.27
C ALA A 123 29.49 24.49 9.51
N ASN A 124 28.84 23.33 9.33
CA ASN A 124 28.62 22.32 10.37
C ASN A 124 29.74 21.27 10.46
N LEU A 125 30.88 21.48 9.76
CA LEU A 125 32.02 20.58 9.85
C LEU A 125 32.94 21.03 10.98
N SER A 126 33.44 20.07 11.76
CA SER A 126 34.47 20.33 12.75
C SER A 126 35.76 20.80 12.09
N LEU A 127 36.42 21.77 12.72
CA LEU A 127 37.69 22.31 12.25
C LEU A 127 38.84 21.36 12.58
N THR A 128 39.70 21.03 11.61
CA THR A 128 40.91 20.23 11.89
C THR A 128 42.07 21.09 12.41
N ARG A 129 43.02 20.47 13.11
CA ARG A 129 44.21 21.16 13.64
C ARG A 129 45.06 21.84 12.56
N GLU A 130 45.21 21.21 11.39
CA GLU A 130 45.93 21.82 10.27
C GLU A 130 45.18 23.02 9.65
N GLN A 131 43.85 22.95 9.59
CA GLN A 131 43.02 24.07 9.14
C GLN A 131 43.10 25.25 10.12
N MET A 132 43.04 24.98 11.43
CA MET A 132 43.21 26.00 12.47
C MET A 132 44.56 26.71 12.34
N ALA A 133 45.65 25.98 12.13
CA ALA A 133 46.98 26.55 11.92
C ALA A 133 47.02 27.50 10.71
N VAL A 134 46.45 27.08 9.59
CA VAL A 134 46.41 27.87 8.35
C VAL A 134 45.63 29.17 8.56
N VAL A 135 44.47 29.11 9.21
CA VAL A 135 43.65 30.29 9.45
C VAL A 135 44.36 31.30 10.35
N PHE A 136 45.00 30.86 11.44
CA PHE A 136 45.75 31.78 12.32
C PHE A 136 46.98 32.41 11.64
N ILE A 137 47.68 31.66 10.80
CA ILE A 137 48.82 32.19 10.04
C ILE A 137 48.38 33.21 8.99
N ASN A 138 47.26 32.94 8.29
CA ASN A 138 46.65 33.92 7.40
C ASN A 138 46.22 35.18 8.19
N ALA A 139 45.66 35.02 9.38
CA ALA A 139 45.25 36.12 10.25
C ALA A 139 46.43 36.97 10.75
N LEU A 140 47.60 36.36 11.02
CA LEU A 140 48.82 37.08 11.36
C LEU A 140 49.48 37.77 10.16
N GLY A 141 49.10 37.41 8.92
CA GLY A 141 49.70 37.96 7.70
C GLY A 141 51.20 37.67 7.56
N VAL A 142 51.70 36.62 8.20
CA VAL A 142 53.13 36.26 8.20
C VAL A 142 53.48 35.34 7.03
N ASP A 143 54.69 35.49 6.49
CA ASP A 143 55.19 34.59 5.45
C ASP A 143 55.47 33.21 6.04
N SER A 144 54.81 32.19 5.49
CA SER A 144 54.93 30.78 5.88
C SER A 144 55.80 29.97 4.92
N SER A 145 56.24 30.55 3.81
CA SER A 145 56.94 29.85 2.73
C SER A 145 58.18 29.10 3.22
N GLY A 146 58.23 27.78 2.96
CA GLY A 146 59.36 26.92 3.29
C GLY A 146 59.49 26.53 4.77
N LYS A 147 58.62 27.03 5.65
CA LYS A 147 58.66 26.72 7.10
C LYS A 147 58.24 25.28 7.42
N GLY A 148 57.54 24.61 6.51
CA GLY A 148 57.12 23.22 6.69
C GLY A 148 58.27 22.20 6.66
N GLN A 149 59.46 22.59 6.19
CA GLN A 149 60.63 21.72 6.09
C GLN A 149 61.32 21.46 7.44
N ASN A 150 61.05 22.31 8.44
CA ASN A 150 61.66 22.23 9.77
C ASN A 150 60.79 21.48 10.80
N LEU A 151 59.69 20.87 10.35
CA LEU A 151 58.79 20.10 11.23
C LEU A 151 59.43 18.77 11.62
N THR A 152 59.61 18.54 12.92
CA THR A 152 60.24 17.33 13.49
C THR A 152 59.24 16.31 14.05
N PHE A 153 57.95 16.48 13.77
CA PHE A 153 56.90 15.55 14.24
C PHE A 153 56.96 14.22 13.50
N SER A 154 56.67 13.13 14.21
CA SER A 154 56.68 11.77 13.64
C SER A 154 55.62 11.57 12.54
N ASP A 155 54.54 12.35 12.57
CA ASP A 155 53.44 12.35 11.60
C ASP A 155 53.48 13.57 10.65
N ALA A 156 54.62 14.26 10.52
CA ALA A 156 54.74 15.43 9.64
C ALA A 156 54.41 15.13 8.16
N ALA A 157 54.53 13.87 7.73
CA ALA A 157 54.14 13.43 6.39
C ALA A 157 52.61 13.39 6.17
N SER A 158 51.82 13.31 7.24
CA SER A 158 50.35 13.29 7.21
C SER A 158 49.74 14.70 7.12
N ILE A 159 50.55 15.75 7.23
CA ILE A 159 50.09 17.14 7.08
C ILE A 159 49.84 17.40 5.59
N SER A 160 48.66 17.91 5.28
CA SER A 160 48.29 18.20 3.89
C SER A 160 49.28 19.17 3.26
N SER A 161 49.63 18.95 1.98
CA SER A 161 50.65 19.75 1.28
C SER A 161 50.35 21.25 1.30
N TRP A 162 49.07 21.64 1.25
CA TRP A 162 48.62 23.03 1.31
C TRP A 162 48.72 23.67 2.71
N ALA A 163 48.76 22.86 3.78
CA ALA A 163 48.83 23.31 5.17
C ALA A 163 50.26 23.28 5.74
N LYS A 164 51.16 22.50 5.14
CA LYS A 164 52.48 22.16 5.68
C LYS A 164 53.32 23.37 6.10
N ASP A 165 53.39 24.37 5.24
CA ASP A 165 54.15 25.60 5.50
C ASP A 165 53.52 26.46 6.60
N ALA A 166 52.19 26.56 6.63
CA ALA A 166 51.48 27.27 7.69
C ALA A 166 51.59 26.56 9.04
N VAL A 167 51.53 25.22 9.07
CA VAL A 167 51.78 24.45 10.29
C VAL A 167 53.20 24.69 10.81
N GLY A 168 54.20 24.68 9.93
CA GLY A 168 55.58 25.05 10.25
C GLY A 168 55.68 26.44 10.90
N ALA A 169 55.06 27.44 10.27
CA ALA A 169 55.06 28.81 10.77
C ALA A 169 54.33 28.97 12.11
N ALA A 170 53.26 28.20 12.35
CA ALA A 170 52.50 28.23 13.60
C ALA A 170 53.27 27.59 14.77
N VAL A 171 53.99 26.50 14.49
CA VAL A 171 54.81 25.78 15.48
C VAL A 171 56.07 26.58 15.84
N GLU A 172 56.75 27.16 14.84
CA GLU A 172 57.90 28.06 15.06
C GLU A 172 57.51 29.24 15.97
N ARG A 173 56.28 29.74 15.83
CA ARG A 173 55.74 30.81 16.68
C ARG A 173 55.12 30.28 17.97
N SER A 174 55.19 29.00 18.29
CA SER A 174 54.56 28.42 19.49
C SER A 174 53.06 28.74 19.63
N LEU A 175 52.37 29.08 18.52
CA LEU A 175 50.91 29.27 18.51
C LEU A 175 50.24 27.92 18.79
N ILE A 176 50.70 26.89 18.08
CA ILE A 176 50.26 25.51 18.23
C ILE A 176 51.48 24.66 18.53
N THR A 177 51.37 23.79 19.53
CA THR A 177 52.43 22.83 19.91
C THR A 177 51.99 21.41 19.55
N GLY A 178 52.96 20.53 19.31
CA GLY A 178 52.69 19.10 19.16
C GLY A 178 52.29 18.45 20.49
N ASN A 179 51.84 17.21 20.39
CA ASN A 179 51.46 16.38 21.54
C ASN A 179 52.70 15.77 22.23
N PRO A 180 52.58 15.30 23.49
CA PRO A 180 53.69 14.68 24.22
C PRO A 180 54.33 13.45 23.52
N ASP A 181 53.60 12.78 22.62
CA ASP A 181 54.06 11.64 21.81
C ASP A 181 54.84 12.04 20.54
N ASN A 182 55.24 13.30 20.42
CA ASN A 182 55.91 13.89 19.26
C ASN A 182 55.08 13.87 17.95
N THR A 183 53.74 13.84 18.05
CA THR A 183 52.82 13.97 16.90
C THR A 183 52.18 15.36 16.82
N PHE A 184 51.81 15.82 15.63
CA PHE A 184 51.00 17.02 15.42
C PHE A 184 49.49 16.74 15.32
N ARG A 185 49.13 15.59 14.75
CA ARG A 185 47.77 15.10 14.44
C ARG A 185 46.98 16.06 13.54
N PRO A 186 47.42 16.28 12.28
CA PRO A 186 46.87 17.33 11.41
C PRO A 186 45.37 17.18 11.09
N LEU A 187 44.89 15.95 10.91
CA LEU A 187 43.51 15.64 10.57
C LEU A 187 42.59 15.48 11.79
N SER A 188 43.14 15.53 13.01
CA SER A 188 42.31 15.50 14.20
C SER A 188 41.49 16.79 14.31
N VAL A 189 40.24 16.64 14.73
CA VAL A 189 39.33 17.75 15.03
C VAL A 189 39.85 18.52 16.25
N ALA A 190 39.78 19.84 16.19
CA ALA A 190 40.18 20.72 17.28
C ALA A 190 39.05 20.83 18.31
N SER A 191 39.40 20.74 19.59
CA SER A 191 38.46 21.00 20.68
C SER A 191 38.24 22.51 20.88
N ARG A 192 37.14 22.89 21.53
CA ARG A 192 36.84 24.30 21.86
C ARG A 192 37.89 24.90 22.80
N GLN A 193 38.44 24.11 23.71
CA GLN A 193 39.56 24.54 24.57
C GLN A 193 40.88 24.71 23.82
N ASP A 194 41.17 23.87 22.82
CA ASP A 194 42.32 24.08 21.92
C ASP A 194 42.15 25.42 21.17
N ALA A 195 40.98 25.64 20.58
CA ALA A 195 40.69 26.86 19.83
C ALA A 195 40.79 28.11 20.72
N ALA A 196 40.28 28.06 21.95
CA ALA A 196 40.39 29.15 22.91
C ALA A 196 41.85 29.42 23.31
N LEU A 197 42.62 28.39 23.63
CA LEU A 197 44.03 28.54 24.01
C LEU A 197 44.84 29.15 22.86
N VAL A 198 44.67 28.63 21.64
CA VAL A 198 45.40 29.13 20.47
C VAL A 198 44.94 30.54 20.11
N THR A 199 43.66 30.88 20.23
CA THR A 199 43.14 32.25 20.03
C THR A 199 43.75 33.23 21.04
N SER A 200 43.84 32.85 22.31
CA SER A 200 44.46 33.69 23.34
C SER A 200 45.96 33.93 23.07
N LYS A 201 46.69 32.88 22.67
CA LYS A 201 48.08 32.99 22.22
C LYS A 201 48.20 33.88 20.98
N PHE A 202 47.32 33.69 20.01
CA PHE A 202 47.26 34.50 18.79
C PHE A 202 47.10 35.99 19.11
N LEU A 203 46.17 36.37 20.00
CA LEU A 203 45.97 37.77 20.41
C LEU A 203 47.21 38.34 21.10
N THR A 204 47.85 37.57 21.98
CA THR A 204 49.12 38.00 22.60
C THR A 204 50.20 38.25 21.55
N ARG A 205 50.30 37.39 20.52
CA ARG A 205 51.27 37.58 19.42
C ARG A 205 50.91 38.73 18.49
N LEU A 206 49.62 38.97 18.27
CA LEU A 206 49.13 40.11 17.53
C LEU A 206 49.48 41.42 18.25
N ASP A 207 49.31 41.47 19.58
CA ASP A 207 49.72 42.60 20.42
C ASP A 207 51.25 42.81 20.38
N GLU A 208 52.04 41.73 20.49
CA GLU A 208 53.51 41.79 20.38
C GLU A 208 53.99 42.32 19.02
N GLN A 209 53.30 42.01 17.91
CA GLN A 209 53.63 42.53 16.58
C GLN A 209 53.35 44.04 16.44
N THR A 210 52.50 44.62 17.28
CA THR A 210 52.15 46.05 17.24
C THR A 210 53.00 46.94 18.14
N LYS A 211 53.92 46.35 18.93
CA LYS A 211 54.83 47.08 19.82
C LYS A 211 56.21 47.32 19.13
N PRO A 212 56.78 48.54 19.14
CA PRO A 212 58.12 48.76 18.57
C PRO A 212 59.18 47.96 19.34
N SER A 213 59.97 47.21 18.59
CA SER A 213 61.03 46.29 19.05
C SER A 213 62.05 46.98 19.95
N ALA A 214 62.28 46.43 21.15
CA ALA A 214 63.45 46.72 21.97
C ALA A 214 64.57 45.70 21.64
N THR A 215 65.75 46.23 21.32
CA THR A 215 67.00 45.50 21.05
C THR A 215 67.36 44.51 22.17
N PRO A 216 67.85 43.29 21.86
CA PRO A 216 68.28 42.36 22.89
C PRO A 216 69.59 42.81 23.55
N THR A 217 69.60 42.84 24.88
CA THR A 217 70.76 43.10 25.74
C THR A 217 71.64 41.83 25.82
N PRO A 218 72.98 41.92 25.70
CA PRO A 218 73.87 40.76 25.73
C PRO A 218 74.01 40.13 27.13
N THR A 219 74.21 38.82 27.12
CA THR A 219 74.46 37.91 28.25
C THR A 219 75.72 38.31 29.06
N PRO A 220 75.71 38.26 30.41
CA PRO A 220 76.88 38.56 31.22
C PRO A 220 77.95 37.45 31.12
N THR A 221 79.20 37.88 30.99
CA THR A 221 80.43 37.06 31.03
C THR A 221 80.91 36.91 32.49
N PRO A 222 81.45 35.76 32.93
CA PRO A 222 81.86 35.54 34.32
C PRO A 222 83.08 36.37 34.75
N THR A 223 83.02 36.87 35.99
CA THR A 223 84.03 37.71 36.66
C THR A 223 85.13 36.85 37.33
N PRO A 224 86.43 37.16 37.20
CA PRO A 224 87.51 36.49 37.93
C PRO A 224 87.70 37.03 39.36
N THR A 225 88.14 36.13 40.24
CA THR A 225 88.43 36.29 41.68
C THR A 225 89.69 37.16 41.96
N PRO A 226 89.70 38.03 42.99
CA PRO A 226 90.90 38.75 43.43
C PRO A 226 91.78 37.95 44.42
N THR A 227 93.10 38.11 44.26
CA THR A 227 94.22 37.59 45.07
C THR A 227 94.57 38.56 46.23
N PRO A 228 95.06 38.09 47.41
CA PRO A 228 95.19 38.89 48.64
C PRO A 228 96.36 39.90 48.67
N THR A 229 96.21 40.94 49.48
CA THR A 229 97.20 42.02 49.76
C THR A 229 97.81 41.85 51.16
N PRO A 230 99.14 42.04 51.36
CA PRO A 230 99.82 41.85 52.64
C PRO A 230 99.80 43.05 53.62
N THR A 231 99.94 42.71 54.90
CA THR A 231 99.93 43.51 56.16
C THR A 231 101.15 44.44 56.35
N PRO A 232 101.02 45.62 57.01
CA PRO A 232 102.13 46.53 57.32
C PRO A 232 102.94 46.21 58.59
N THR A 233 104.19 46.69 58.63
CA THR A 233 105.25 46.54 59.66
C THR A 233 105.46 47.87 60.45
N PRO A 234 105.93 47.85 61.73
CA PRO A 234 105.79 48.98 62.68
C PRO A 234 106.96 49.99 62.71
N ALA A 235 106.73 51.13 63.37
CA ALA A 235 107.63 52.29 63.51
C ALA A 235 108.47 52.28 64.81
N PRO A 236 109.70 52.87 64.83
CA PRO A 236 110.56 52.92 66.02
C PRO A 236 110.53 54.26 66.82
N THR A 237 110.92 54.14 68.10
CA THR A 237 110.97 55.11 69.22
C THR A 237 112.32 55.88 69.31
N PRO A 238 112.39 57.15 69.82
CA PRO A 238 113.63 57.93 69.96
C PRO A 238 114.42 57.72 71.29
N THR A 239 115.69 58.15 71.33
CA THR A 239 116.71 58.00 72.41
C THR A 239 117.36 59.37 72.77
N PRO A 240 117.89 59.62 74.01
CA PRO A 240 118.07 60.96 74.63
C PRO A 240 119.49 61.59 74.55
N THR A 241 119.64 62.81 75.09
CA THR A 241 120.85 63.70 75.06
C THR A 241 121.45 63.91 76.48
N PRO A 242 122.80 64.11 76.66
CA PRO A 242 123.46 64.15 77.99
C PRO A 242 123.82 65.56 78.55
N THR A 243 124.17 65.62 79.85
CA THR A 243 124.55 66.81 80.68
C THR A 243 126.01 66.70 81.21
N PRO A 244 126.79 67.79 81.39
CA PRO A 244 128.20 67.75 81.84
C PRO A 244 128.47 68.10 83.34
N ALA A 245 129.74 67.93 83.77
CA ALA A 245 130.31 67.78 85.13
C ALA A 245 130.95 69.07 85.79
N PRO A 246 131.41 69.07 87.07
CA PRO A 246 131.69 70.25 87.93
C PRO A 246 133.18 70.67 88.12
N THR A 247 133.47 71.74 88.91
CA THR A 247 134.80 72.37 89.16
C THR A 247 135.10 72.59 90.68
N PRO A 248 136.37 72.58 91.19
CA PRO A 248 136.72 72.46 92.63
C PRO A 248 137.29 73.73 93.33
N ALA A 249 137.52 73.63 94.66
CA ALA A 249 137.86 74.67 95.66
C ALA A 249 139.37 74.79 96.06
N PRO A 250 139.83 75.86 96.76
CA PRO A 250 141.20 75.99 97.27
C PRO A 250 141.37 76.05 98.82
N THR A 251 142.62 75.88 99.28
CA THR A 251 143.12 75.70 100.68
C THR A 251 144.03 76.88 101.14
N PRO A 252 144.17 77.20 102.46
CA PRO A 252 144.89 78.39 102.98
C PRO A 252 146.32 78.12 103.53
N THR A 253 147.07 79.16 103.92
CA THR A 253 148.44 79.10 104.49
C THR A 253 148.72 80.34 105.41
N PRO A 254 149.82 80.45 106.20
CA PRO A 254 149.86 80.20 107.65
C PRO A 254 150.49 81.33 108.53
N THR A 255 150.60 81.01 109.83
CA THR A 255 151.20 81.66 111.04
C THR A 255 152.62 82.26 110.90
N PRO A 256 153.05 83.21 111.79
CA PRO A 256 154.15 82.87 112.72
C PRO A 256 154.13 83.54 114.13
N ALA A 257 154.88 82.90 115.05
CA ALA A 257 155.26 83.25 116.44
C ALA A 257 156.50 84.20 116.49
N PRO A 258 157.28 84.39 117.59
CA PRO A 258 157.18 84.05 119.03
C PRO A 258 157.60 85.22 119.97
N THR A 259 157.78 84.99 121.30
CA THR A 259 158.95 85.37 122.14
C THR A 259 158.69 84.98 123.64
N PRO A 260 159.68 84.47 124.43
CA PRO A 260 159.43 83.68 125.64
C PRO A 260 159.75 84.39 126.98
N THR A 261 159.08 84.00 128.08
CA THR A 261 159.58 83.84 129.49
C THR A 261 158.42 83.33 130.39
N PRO A 262 158.61 82.88 131.65
CA PRO A 262 159.45 81.85 132.28
C PRO A 262 158.63 80.64 132.83
N THR A 263 159.32 79.59 133.30
CA THR A 263 158.84 78.26 133.75
C THR A 263 157.88 78.22 134.98
N PRO A 264 156.80 77.40 134.97
CA PRO A 264 155.83 77.21 136.08
C PRO A 264 155.88 75.86 136.84
N ASP A 265 155.04 75.72 137.88
CA ASP A 265 155.03 74.81 139.06
C ASP A 265 154.53 73.34 138.80
N PRO A 266 155.14 72.27 139.38
CA PRO A 266 154.88 70.85 139.02
C PRO A 266 153.51 70.21 139.34
N ALA A 267 152.66 70.77 140.20
CA ALA A 267 151.41 70.11 140.62
C ALA A 267 150.33 70.07 139.51
N ASP A 268 150.31 71.06 138.62
CA ASP A 268 149.32 71.14 137.54
C ASP A 268 149.59 70.17 136.39
N GLN A 269 150.81 69.64 136.26
CA GLN A 269 151.17 68.69 135.21
C GLN A 269 150.53 67.31 135.42
N ALA A 270 150.48 66.83 136.67
CA ALA A 270 150.02 65.47 136.97
C ALA A 270 148.52 65.26 136.71
N ALA A 271 147.68 66.26 136.99
CA ALA A 271 146.24 66.19 136.73
C ALA A 271 145.92 66.17 135.23
N ALA A 272 146.68 66.93 134.45
CA ALA A 272 146.55 66.97 132.99
C ALA A 272 146.92 65.64 132.32
N ASP A 273 147.98 64.98 132.78
CA ASP A 273 148.45 63.71 132.21
C ASP A 273 147.46 62.55 132.42
N ALA A 274 146.73 62.53 133.54
CA ALA A 274 145.73 61.49 133.83
C ALA A 274 144.55 61.52 132.86
N VAL A 275 144.02 62.71 132.56
CA VAL A 275 142.94 62.88 131.57
C VAL A 275 143.43 62.58 130.16
N LYS A 276 144.66 62.96 129.83
CA LYS A 276 145.28 62.67 128.54
C LYS A 276 145.38 61.16 128.28
N ALA A 277 145.68 60.37 129.31
CA ALA A 277 145.66 58.91 129.22
C ALA A 277 144.26 58.35 128.95
N GLN A 278 143.22 58.89 129.58
CA GLN A 278 141.83 58.48 129.32
C GLN A 278 141.39 58.80 127.88
N ILE A 279 141.72 59.99 127.38
CA ILE A 279 141.43 60.38 125.98
C ILE A 279 142.21 59.49 125.00
N ALA A 280 143.46 59.14 125.30
CA ALA A 280 144.27 58.26 124.47
C ALA A 280 143.75 56.81 124.44
N ALA A 281 143.06 56.37 125.49
CA ALA A 281 142.44 55.05 125.61
C ALA A 281 141.11 54.92 124.83
N LEU A 282 140.51 56.03 124.39
CA LEU A 282 139.34 55.98 123.52
C LEU A 282 139.70 55.35 122.17
N PRO A 283 138.81 54.57 121.54
CA PRO A 283 139.06 54.01 120.22
C PRO A 283 139.40 55.09 119.19
N ALA A 284 140.16 54.72 118.16
CA ALA A 284 140.32 55.58 116.99
C ALA A 284 138.94 55.78 116.32
N LYS A 285 138.74 56.94 115.67
CA LYS A 285 137.46 57.38 115.09
C LYS A 285 136.73 56.29 114.29
N GLU A 286 137.45 55.50 113.52
CA GLU A 286 136.92 54.44 112.64
C GLU A 286 136.47 53.18 113.40
N ALA A 287 136.91 53.01 114.63
CA ALA A 287 136.61 51.87 115.49
C ALA A 287 135.62 52.21 116.62
N VAL A 288 135.16 53.47 116.70
CA VAL A 288 134.15 53.90 117.68
C VAL A 288 132.81 53.26 117.33
N THR A 289 132.26 52.51 118.27
CA THR A 289 130.94 51.89 118.18
C THR A 289 130.00 52.47 119.24
N LEU A 290 128.70 52.24 119.11
CA LEU A 290 127.75 52.68 120.14
C LEU A 290 128.03 52.11 121.55
N ALA A 291 128.77 51.00 121.66
CA ALA A 291 129.19 50.46 122.95
C ALA A 291 130.22 51.36 123.68
N ASP A 292 130.97 52.18 122.95
CA ASP A 292 132.01 53.06 123.50
C ASP A 292 131.44 54.37 124.08
N LYS A 293 130.13 54.62 123.88
CA LYS A 293 129.44 55.85 124.31
C LYS A 293 129.72 56.20 125.78
N ALA A 294 129.68 55.21 126.67
CA ALA A 294 129.90 55.43 128.10
C ALA A 294 131.34 55.84 128.42
N ALA A 295 132.32 55.25 127.73
CA ALA A 295 133.74 55.57 127.92
C ALA A 295 134.07 56.97 127.38
N VAL A 296 133.53 57.32 126.20
CA VAL A 296 133.66 58.66 125.59
C VAL A 296 133.09 59.74 126.52
N ALA A 297 131.88 59.53 127.07
CA ALA A 297 131.26 60.47 128.00
C ALA A 297 132.03 60.65 129.31
N GLN A 298 132.62 59.57 129.85
CA GLN A 298 133.48 59.66 131.04
C GLN A 298 134.75 60.47 130.77
N ALA A 299 135.41 60.23 129.63
CA ALA A 299 136.61 60.98 129.25
C ALA A 299 136.31 62.48 129.07
N ARG A 300 135.14 62.85 128.52
CA ARG A 300 134.67 64.24 128.47
C ARG A 300 134.47 64.84 129.85
N THR A 301 133.78 64.13 130.73
CA THR A 301 133.54 64.59 132.10
C THR A 301 134.85 64.83 132.86
N ALA A 302 135.81 63.93 132.71
CA ALA A 302 137.13 64.06 133.32
C ALA A 302 137.92 65.26 132.76
N TYR A 303 137.85 65.49 131.44
CA TYR A 303 138.47 66.66 130.82
C TYR A 303 137.83 67.98 131.27
N ASP A 304 136.50 68.04 131.34
CA ASP A 304 135.79 69.26 131.73
C ASP A 304 136.07 69.66 133.18
N ALA A 305 136.36 68.69 134.05
CA ALA A 305 136.72 68.90 135.46
C ALA A 305 138.12 69.53 135.67
N LEU A 306 138.97 69.59 134.64
CA LEU A 306 140.31 70.21 134.74
C LEU A 306 140.24 71.75 134.85
N SER A 307 141.17 72.35 135.59
CA SER A 307 141.34 73.81 135.66
C SER A 307 141.85 74.39 134.34
N ALA A 308 141.75 75.71 134.14
CA ALA A 308 142.19 76.35 132.88
C ALA A 308 143.68 76.11 132.58
N ALA A 309 144.54 76.14 133.61
CA ALA A 309 145.97 75.82 133.48
C ALA A 309 146.17 74.35 133.08
N GLN A 310 145.44 73.44 133.72
CA GLN A 310 145.54 71.99 133.48
C GLN A 310 144.99 71.56 132.12
N LYS A 311 143.92 72.21 131.61
CA LYS A 311 143.41 71.98 130.26
C LYS A 311 144.42 72.37 129.19
N THR A 312 145.15 73.46 129.44
CA THR A 312 146.24 73.91 128.55
C THR A 312 147.37 72.88 128.48
N LEU A 313 147.65 72.21 129.60
CA LEU A 313 148.64 71.12 129.70
C LEU A 313 148.14 69.78 129.13
N ALA A 314 146.85 69.46 129.28
CA ALA A 314 146.25 68.23 128.75
C ALA A 314 146.33 68.19 127.22
N GLY A 315 146.34 69.37 126.58
CA GLY A 315 146.66 69.55 125.18
C GLY A 315 145.50 69.18 124.27
N ASP A 316 145.79 68.38 123.24
CA ASP A 316 144.84 68.04 122.17
C ASP A 316 143.77 67.03 122.62
N ILE A 317 142.50 67.40 122.43
CA ILE A 317 141.33 66.56 122.72
C ILE A 317 140.61 66.05 121.47
N SER A 318 141.20 66.20 120.28
CA SER A 318 140.54 65.90 119.01
C SER A 318 139.96 64.48 118.96
N ARG A 319 140.65 63.48 119.52
CA ARG A 319 140.16 62.09 119.58
C ARG A 319 138.88 61.92 120.39
N LEU A 320 138.73 62.65 121.49
CA LEU A 320 137.50 62.64 122.28
C LEU A 320 136.36 63.29 121.48
N THR A 321 136.60 64.45 120.88
CA THR A 321 135.57 65.16 120.10
C THR A 321 135.16 64.42 118.83
N GLU A 322 136.11 63.73 118.19
CA GLU A 322 135.82 62.88 117.03
C GLU A 322 135.02 61.64 117.42
N ALA A 323 135.35 60.99 118.54
CA ALA A 323 134.58 59.87 119.05
C ALA A 323 133.15 60.28 119.46
N GLU A 324 132.97 61.45 120.09
CA GLU A 324 131.64 62.03 120.38
C GLU A 324 130.83 62.24 119.09
N ALA A 325 131.46 62.81 118.05
CA ALA A 325 130.81 63.04 116.76
C ALA A 325 130.43 61.73 116.06
N VAL A 326 131.26 60.68 116.14
CA VAL A 326 130.93 59.36 115.58
C VAL A 326 129.82 58.67 116.34
N ILE A 327 129.81 58.70 117.69
CA ILE A 327 128.70 58.19 118.49
C ILE A 327 127.39 58.90 118.10
N ALA A 328 127.39 60.23 118.03
CA ALA A 328 126.21 60.99 117.63
C ALA A 328 125.74 60.63 116.21
N ALA A 329 126.65 60.41 115.27
CA ALA A 329 126.33 59.97 113.91
C ALA A 329 125.76 58.54 113.87
N LEU A 330 126.29 57.60 114.66
CA LEU A 330 125.79 56.24 114.77
C LEU A 330 124.40 56.19 115.44
N GLU A 331 124.15 57.03 116.44
CA GLU A 331 122.83 57.17 117.06
C GLU A 331 121.81 57.77 116.09
N ALA A 332 122.21 58.79 115.33
CA ALA A 332 121.39 59.36 114.27
C ALA A 332 121.09 58.34 113.16
N GLN A 333 122.06 57.52 112.77
CA GLN A 333 121.88 56.46 111.78
C GLN A 333 120.97 55.34 112.31
N ALA A 334 121.14 54.89 113.55
CA ALA A 334 120.26 53.90 114.16
C ALA A 334 118.81 54.41 114.27
N ALA A 335 118.62 55.70 114.61
CA ALA A 335 117.31 56.33 114.63
C ALA A 335 116.71 56.47 113.21
N ALA A 336 117.53 56.78 112.20
CA ALA A 336 117.11 56.85 110.80
C ALA A 336 116.72 55.47 110.24
N ASP A 337 117.50 54.42 110.56
CA ASP A 337 117.20 53.05 110.16
C ASP A 337 115.90 52.54 110.81
N GLN A 338 115.70 52.87 112.09
CA GLN A 338 114.44 52.59 112.80
C GLN A 338 113.26 53.34 112.17
N ALA A 339 113.41 54.63 111.85
CA ALA A 339 112.37 55.44 111.22
C ALA A 339 112.01 54.94 109.80
N ALA A 340 112.99 54.52 109.01
CA ALA A 340 112.76 53.93 107.68
C ALA A 340 112.01 52.59 107.78
N ALA A 341 112.38 51.74 108.74
CA ALA A 341 111.69 50.48 109.01
C ALA A 341 110.24 50.68 109.49
N ASP A 342 110.02 51.63 110.42
CA ASP A 342 108.68 51.95 110.95
C ASP A 342 107.75 52.54 109.87
N ALA A 343 108.29 53.34 108.95
CA ALA A 343 107.53 53.88 107.82
C ALA A 343 106.99 52.77 106.90
N VAL A 344 107.83 51.78 106.56
CA VAL A 344 107.40 50.63 105.74
C VAL A 344 106.44 49.73 106.53
N LYS A 345 106.70 49.52 107.82
CA LYS A 345 105.81 48.75 108.70
C LYS A 345 104.41 49.38 108.79
N ALA A 346 104.33 50.70 108.86
CA ALA A 346 103.06 51.42 108.81
C ALA A 346 102.34 51.24 107.47
N GLN A 347 103.05 51.25 106.34
CA GLN A 347 102.47 50.98 105.02
C GLN A 347 101.93 49.55 104.92
N ILE A 348 102.68 48.54 105.41
CA ILE A 348 102.22 47.15 105.45
C ILE A 348 101.01 47.00 106.39
N ALA A 349 101.01 47.69 107.53
CA ALA A 349 99.91 47.66 108.49
C ALA A 349 98.63 48.35 107.97
N ALA A 350 98.76 49.29 107.02
CA ALA A 350 97.66 49.97 106.36
C ALA A 350 97.00 49.13 105.24
N LEU A 351 97.64 48.05 104.78
CA LEU A 351 97.03 47.14 103.81
C LEU A 351 95.79 46.47 104.42
N PRO A 352 94.71 46.22 103.65
CA PRO A 352 93.54 45.52 104.16
C PRO A 352 93.88 44.15 104.75
N ALA A 353 93.03 43.65 105.65
CA ALA A 353 93.09 42.25 106.07
C ALA A 353 92.82 41.34 104.86
N LYS A 354 93.37 40.12 104.87
CA LYS A 354 93.33 39.16 103.75
C LYS A 354 91.94 39.01 103.13
N GLU A 355 90.89 38.95 103.93
CA GLU A 355 89.50 38.75 103.51
C GLU A 355 88.88 39.99 102.85
N ALA A 356 89.46 41.17 103.08
CA ALA A 356 89.01 42.46 102.57
C ALA A 356 89.86 42.97 101.39
N VAL A 357 90.91 42.26 100.99
CA VAL A 357 91.75 42.63 99.84
C VAL A 357 90.93 42.51 98.56
N THR A 358 90.89 43.59 97.80
CA THR A 358 90.22 43.68 96.50
C THR A 358 91.21 44.07 95.42
N LEU A 359 90.83 43.93 94.14
CA LEU A 359 91.70 44.36 93.03
C LEU A 359 92.04 45.86 93.06
N ALA A 360 91.26 46.70 93.73
CA ALA A 360 91.57 48.13 93.91
C ALA A 360 92.83 48.36 94.78
N ASP A 361 93.14 47.41 95.66
CA ASP A 361 94.28 47.49 96.58
C ASP A 361 95.62 47.13 95.90
N LYS A 362 95.58 46.62 94.67
CA LYS A 362 96.76 46.19 93.90
C LYS A 362 97.88 47.24 93.89
N ALA A 363 97.53 48.51 93.67
CA ALA A 363 98.50 49.59 93.62
C ALA A 363 99.18 49.83 94.98
N ALA A 364 98.40 49.80 96.07
CA ALA A 364 98.90 49.98 97.44
C ALA A 364 99.78 48.80 97.88
N VAL A 365 99.39 47.57 97.55
CA VAL A 365 100.17 46.35 97.82
C VAL A 365 101.51 46.39 97.07
N ALA A 366 101.51 46.73 95.78
CA ALA A 366 102.73 46.86 94.98
C ALA A 366 103.66 47.98 95.50
N GLN A 367 103.09 49.10 95.96
CA GLN A 367 103.84 50.19 96.56
C GLN A 367 104.50 49.76 97.88
N ALA A 368 103.77 49.06 98.76
CA ALA A 368 104.30 48.52 100.01
C ALA A 368 105.43 47.51 99.77
N ARG A 369 105.31 46.64 98.75
CA ARG A 369 106.40 45.75 98.31
C ARG A 369 107.62 46.53 97.85
N THR A 370 107.44 47.53 97.00
CA THR A 370 108.54 48.37 96.50
C THR A 370 109.26 49.08 97.65
N ALA A 371 108.50 49.62 98.60
CA ALA A 371 109.05 50.29 99.78
C ALA A 371 109.81 49.32 100.69
N TYR A 372 109.31 48.08 100.89
CA TYR A 372 110.02 47.05 101.63
C TYR A 372 111.31 46.60 100.93
N GLU A 373 111.30 46.43 99.60
CA GLU A 373 112.49 46.03 98.87
C GLU A 373 113.59 47.10 98.84
N ALA A 374 113.20 48.38 98.95
CA ALA A 374 114.12 49.50 99.04
C ALA A 374 114.86 49.61 100.39
N LEU A 375 114.42 48.88 101.42
CA LEU A 375 115.10 48.84 102.74
C LEU A 375 116.42 48.08 102.70
N THR A 376 117.39 48.53 103.50
CA THR A 376 118.65 47.80 103.73
C THR A 376 118.43 46.52 104.55
N ALA A 377 119.40 45.61 104.60
CA ALA A 377 119.27 44.34 105.34
C ALA A 377 118.97 44.55 106.84
N THR A 378 119.59 45.55 107.46
CA THR A 378 119.34 45.94 108.84
C THR A 378 117.91 46.45 109.01
N GLN A 379 117.46 47.35 108.13
CA GLN A 379 116.12 47.94 108.16
C GLN A 379 115.02 46.90 107.90
N LYS A 380 115.23 45.94 106.99
CA LYS A 380 114.30 44.81 106.74
C LYS A 380 114.13 43.94 107.99
N THR A 381 115.22 43.71 108.73
CA THR A 381 115.18 42.97 110.00
C THR A 381 114.37 43.74 111.06
N LEU A 382 114.49 45.07 111.11
CA LEU A 382 113.73 45.93 112.02
C LEU A 382 112.25 46.06 111.63
N ALA A 383 111.92 46.06 110.34
CA ALA A 383 110.54 46.13 109.85
C ALA A 383 109.71 44.92 110.30
N GLY A 384 110.35 43.76 110.48
CA GLY A 384 109.77 42.57 111.10
C GLY A 384 108.88 41.75 110.16
N ASP A 385 107.71 41.34 110.64
CA ASP A 385 106.79 40.46 109.92
C ASP A 385 106.13 41.15 108.72
N ILE A 386 106.19 40.50 107.56
CA ILE A 386 105.59 40.94 106.29
C ILE A 386 104.44 40.06 105.81
N SER A 387 103.93 39.15 106.65
CA SER A 387 102.91 38.17 106.26
C SER A 387 101.65 38.82 105.67
N ARG A 388 101.24 39.99 106.16
CA ARG A 388 100.10 40.74 105.62
C ARG A 388 100.33 41.21 104.17
N LEU A 389 101.56 41.59 103.82
CA LEU A 389 101.91 41.99 102.47
C LEU A 389 101.89 40.78 101.53
N THR A 390 102.50 39.65 101.92
CA THR A 390 102.54 38.44 101.11
C THR A 390 101.17 37.79 100.94
N GLU A 391 100.33 37.81 101.98
CA GLU A 391 98.94 37.34 101.89
C GLU A 391 98.11 38.22 100.96
N ALA A 392 98.24 39.55 101.05
CA ALA A 392 97.55 40.47 100.15
C ALA A 392 97.98 40.27 98.69
N GLU A 393 99.26 40.08 98.40
CA GLU A 393 99.76 39.76 97.05
C GLU A 393 99.17 38.46 96.50
N ALA A 394 99.10 37.42 97.34
CA ALA A 394 98.50 36.14 96.96
C ALA A 394 97.00 36.27 96.67
N VAL A 395 96.26 37.06 97.46
CA VAL A 395 94.83 37.33 97.21
C VAL A 395 94.63 38.15 95.93
N ILE A 396 95.44 39.18 95.68
CA ILE A 396 95.39 39.93 94.41
C ILE A 396 95.63 39.01 93.22
N ALA A 397 96.67 38.18 93.27
CA ALA A 397 96.97 37.23 92.20
C ALA A 397 95.82 36.23 91.97
N ALA A 398 95.18 35.75 93.04
CA ALA A 398 94.02 34.87 92.94
C ALA A 398 92.78 35.58 92.35
N LEU A 399 92.52 36.83 92.74
CA LEU A 399 91.43 37.64 92.19
C LEU A 399 91.65 37.98 90.71
N GLU A 400 92.89 38.24 90.30
CA GLU A 400 93.23 38.46 88.88
C GLU A 400 93.07 37.17 88.06
N ALA A 401 93.51 36.04 88.59
CA ALA A 401 93.30 34.74 87.96
C ALA A 401 91.81 34.40 87.83
N GLN A 402 91.02 34.69 88.87
CA GLN A 402 89.56 34.49 88.84
C GLN A 402 88.88 35.42 87.82
N ALA A 403 89.25 36.70 87.76
CA ALA A 403 88.73 37.64 86.78
C ALA A 403 89.07 37.21 85.34
N ALA A 404 90.29 36.71 85.12
CA ALA A 404 90.70 36.15 83.83
C ALA A 404 89.94 34.86 83.47
N ALA A 405 89.69 33.98 84.44
CA ALA A 405 88.91 32.77 84.25
C ALA A 405 87.43 33.08 83.95
N ASP A 406 86.84 34.05 84.66
CA ASP A 406 85.46 34.51 84.42
C ASP A 406 85.32 35.14 83.02
N GLN A 407 86.31 35.93 82.60
CA GLN A 407 86.37 36.48 81.24
C GLN A 407 86.50 35.37 80.19
N ALA A 408 87.38 34.40 80.40
CA ALA A 408 87.58 33.28 79.47
C ALA A 408 86.33 32.40 79.32
N ALA A 409 85.61 32.13 80.42
CA ALA A 409 84.35 31.38 80.39
C ALA A 409 83.26 32.16 79.63
N ALA A 410 83.15 33.46 79.85
CA ALA A 410 82.22 34.34 79.14
C ALA A 410 82.53 34.42 77.63
N ASP A 411 83.81 34.59 77.26
CA ASP A 411 84.25 34.66 75.86
C ASP A 411 84.02 33.35 75.11
N ALA A 412 84.18 32.19 75.76
CA ALA A 412 83.89 30.90 75.17
C ALA A 412 82.41 30.75 74.80
N VAL A 413 81.49 31.15 75.69
CA VAL A 413 80.05 31.15 75.40
C VAL A 413 79.69 32.18 74.34
N LYS A 414 80.29 33.38 74.40
CA LYS A 414 80.10 34.43 73.39
C LYS A 414 80.50 33.97 71.99
N ALA A 415 81.60 33.22 71.88
CA ALA A 415 82.03 32.61 70.62
C ALA A 415 81.03 31.57 70.11
N GLN A 416 80.47 30.73 70.99
CA GLN A 416 79.42 29.77 70.62
C GLN A 416 78.16 30.49 70.11
N ILE A 417 77.71 31.55 70.79
CA ILE A 417 76.55 32.36 70.35
C ILE A 417 76.85 33.06 69.02
N ALA A 418 78.07 33.57 68.82
CA ALA A 418 78.48 34.22 67.57
C ALA A 418 78.59 33.25 66.38
N ALA A 419 78.84 31.96 66.65
CA ALA A 419 78.89 30.90 65.66
C ALA A 419 77.50 30.41 65.20
N LEU A 420 76.43 30.72 65.95
CA LEU A 420 75.07 30.41 65.50
C LEU A 420 74.74 31.15 64.19
N PRO A 421 73.96 30.56 63.27
CA PRO A 421 73.56 31.25 62.05
C PRO A 421 72.86 32.59 62.33
N ALA A 422 72.91 33.51 61.36
CA ALA A 422 72.03 34.67 61.38
C ALA A 422 70.56 34.20 61.32
N LYS A 423 69.63 34.99 61.89
CA LYS A 423 68.22 34.65 62.04
C LYS A 423 67.58 34.07 60.77
N GLU A 424 67.90 34.64 59.61
CA GLU A 424 67.34 34.27 58.31
C GLU A 424 67.89 32.94 57.76
N ALA A 425 69.03 32.49 58.29
CA ALA A 425 69.73 31.27 57.89
C ALA A 425 69.55 30.12 58.88
N VAL A 426 68.85 30.33 60.00
CA VAL A 426 68.58 29.28 60.99
C VAL A 426 67.65 28.23 60.38
N THR A 427 68.06 26.98 60.47
CA THR A 427 67.33 25.80 60.00
C THR A 427 67.13 24.81 61.13
N LEU A 428 66.25 23.82 60.95
CA LEU A 428 66.04 22.77 61.96
C LEU A 428 67.32 21.95 62.27
N ALA A 429 68.31 21.91 61.37
CA ALA A 429 69.59 21.26 61.63
C ALA A 429 70.41 21.96 62.73
N ASP A 430 70.18 23.25 62.94
CA ASP A 430 70.90 24.07 63.92
C ASP A 430 70.38 23.88 65.35
N LYS A 431 69.25 23.17 65.52
CA LYS A 431 68.58 22.96 66.82
C LYS A 431 69.55 22.47 67.90
N ALA A 432 70.42 21.53 67.57
CA ALA A 432 71.39 20.97 68.51
C ALA A 432 72.41 22.01 68.97
N ALA A 433 72.94 22.82 68.04
CA ALA A 433 73.92 23.87 68.34
C ALA A 433 73.29 25.01 69.16
N VAL A 434 72.06 25.41 68.84
CA VAL A 434 71.29 26.42 69.60
C VAL A 434 71.05 25.95 71.04
N ALA A 435 70.59 24.69 71.23
CA ALA A 435 70.38 24.12 72.56
C ALA A 435 71.68 23.99 73.38
N GLN A 436 72.79 23.65 72.70
CA GLN A 436 74.11 23.60 73.33
C GLN A 436 74.56 25.00 73.80
N ALA A 437 74.41 26.03 72.96
CA ALA A 437 74.76 27.40 73.31
C ALA A 437 73.91 27.93 74.48
N ARG A 438 72.61 27.61 74.53
CA ARG A 438 71.75 27.90 75.69
C ARG A 438 72.22 27.21 76.96
N THR A 439 72.54 25.92 76.88
CA THR A 439 73.05 25.17 78.03
C THR A 439 74.36 25.76 78.55
N ALA A 440 75.27 26.11 77.65
CA ALA A 440 76.54 26.74 78.00
C ALA A 440 76.36 28.12 78.63
N TYR A 441 75.43 28.94 78.11
CA TYR A 441 75.09 30.23 78.71
C TYR A 441 74.45 30.08 80.10
N GLU A 442 73.53 29.14 80.29
CA GLU A 442 72.88 28.95 81.59
C GLU A 442 73.84 28.44 82.69
N ALA A 443 74.88 27.70 82.30
CA ALA A 443 75.95 27.24 83.20
C ALA A 443 76.88 28.36 83.70
N LEU A 444 76.85 29.55 83.10
CA LEU A 444 77.65 30.70 83.54
C LEU A 444 77.16 31.26 84.88
N THR A 445 78.09 31.78 85.69
CA THR A 445 77.77 32.56 86.90
C THR A 445 77.16 33.93 86.53
N ALA A 446 76.56 34.64 87.49
CA ALA A 446 75.96 35.96 87.25
C ALA A 446 76.97 36.99 86.69
N THR A 447 78.20 36.98 87.22
CA THR A 447 79.31 37.82 86.72
C THR A 447 79.65 37.45 85.28
N GLN A 448 79.81 36.15 85.00
CA GLN A 448 80.16 35.66 83.65
C GLN A 448 79.04 35.93 82.63
N LYS A 449 77.76 35.80 82.99
CA LYS A 449 76.62 36.16 82.12
C LYS A 449 76.64 37.64 81.75
N THR A 450 76.98 38.51 82.71
CA THR A 450 77.13 39.96 82.47
C THR A 450 78.28 40.24 81.49
N LEU A 451 79.39 39.51 81.62
CA LEU A 451 80.55 39.63 80.71
C LEU A 451 80.28 39.06 79.30
N ALA A 452 79.49 37.99 79.19
CA ALA A 452 79.13 37.39 77.90
C ALA A 452 78.33 38.36 77.02
N GLY A 453 77.54 39.24 77.65
CA GLY A 453 76.89 40.38 77.00
C GLY A 453 75.60 40.00 76.27
N ASP A 454 75.45 40.49 75.03
CA ASP A 454 74.22 40.33 74.25
C ASP A 454 74.00 38.88 73.80
N ILE A 455 72.81 38.35 74.07
CA ILE A 455 72.36 37.00 73.70
C ILE A 455 71.24 37.01 72.64
N SER A 456 70.95 38.16 72.02
CA SER A 456 69.83 38.31 71.08
C SER A 456 69.86 37.27 69.96
N ARG A 457 71.04 36.97 69.41
CA ARG A 457 71.22 35.93 68.37
C ARG A 457 70.78 34.54 68.83
N LEU A 458 71.07 34.17 70.08
CA LEU A 458 70.64 32.89 70.65
C LEU A 458 69.11 32.86 70.79
N THR A 459 68.51 33.90 71.36
CA THR A 459 67.06 33.97 71.56
C THR A 459 66.28 34.04 70.24
N GLU A 460 66.82 34.73 69.23
CA GLU A 460 66.23 34.78 67.89
C GLU A 460 66.31 33.42 67.21
N ALA A 461 67.45 32.73 67.30
CA ALA A 461 67.60 31.38 66.74
C ALA A 461 66.63 30.38 67.40
N GLU A 462 66.46 30.42 68.72
CA GLU A 462 65.48 29.59 69.43
C GLU A 462 64.04 29.84 68.95
N ALA A 463 63.67 31.12 68.78
CA ALA A 463 62.35 31.49 68.28
C ALA A 463 62.12 31.00 66.84
N VAL A 464 63.13 31.10 65.96
CA VAL A 464 63.06 30.59 64.59
C VAL A 464 62.95 29.06 64.57
N ILE A 465 63.74 28.34 65.37
CA ILE A 465 63.62 26.88 65.49
C ILE A 465 62.21 26.48 65.94
N ALA A 466 61.67 27.11 66.98
CA ALA A 466 60.31 26.82 67.45
C ALA A 466 59.25 27.08 66.37
N ALA A 467 59.39 28.15 65.59
CA ALA A 467 58.50 28.46 64.47
C ALA A 467 58.61 27.43 63.34
N LEU A 468 59.82 27.00 62.99
CA LEU A 468 60.05 25.96 61.97
C LEU A 468 59.48 24.60 62.40
N GLU A 469 59.61 24.24 63.67
CA GLU A 469 59.01 23.01 64.22
C GLU A 469 57.48 23.07 64.20
N ALA A 470 56.90 24.20 64.58
CA ALA A 470 55.46 24.43 64.50
C ALA A 470 54.96 24.35 63.05
N GLN A 471 55.69 24.94 62.10
CA GLN A 471 55.36 24.87 60.68
C GLN A 471 55.45 23.44 60.14
N ALA A 472 56.51 22.69 60.48
CA ALA A 472 56.64 21.29 60.09
C ALA A 472 55.50 20.43 60.64
N ALA A 473 55.08 20.65 61.89
CA ALA A 473 53.94 19.98 62.49
C ALA A 473 52.61 20.34 61.81
N ALA A 474 52.42 21.62 61.44
CA ALA A 474 51.24 22.08 60.72
C ALA A 474 51.17 21.50 59.29
N ASP A 475 52.30 21.45 58.59
CA ASP A 475 52.41 20.84 57.26
C ASP A 475 52.09 19.33 57.32
N GLN A 476 52.60 18.63 58.33
CA GLN A 476 52.28 17.23 58.57
C GLN A 476 50.78 17.02 58.86
N ALA A 477 50.19 17.85 59.74
CA ALA A 477 48.78 17.76 60.08
C ALA A 477 47.84 18.01 58.88
N ALA A 478 48.19 18.98 58.01
CA ALA A 478 47.44 19.25 56.79
C ALA A 478 47.51 18.06 55.81
N ALA A 479 48.70 17.48 55.64
CA ALA A 479 48.89 16.29 54.81
C ALA A 479 48.12 15.07 55.34
N ASP A 480 48.18 14.81 56.66
CA ASP A 480 47.47 13.69 57.29
C ASP A 480 45.94 13.83 57.20
N ALA A 481 45.41 15.05 57.28
CA ALA A 481 43.98 15.31 57.10
C ALA A 481 43.50 14.93 55.69
N VAL A 482 44.25 15.31 54.65
CA VAL A 482 43.93 14.93 53.26
C VAL A 482 44.12 13.44 53.04
N LYS A 483 45.18 12.85 53.60
CA LYS A 483 45.43 11.40 53.54
C LYS A 483 44.28 10.60 54.17
N ALA A 484 43.71 11.07 55.27
CA ALA A 484 42.53 10.48 55.89
C ALA A 484 41.29 10.57 54.99
N GLN A 485 41.08 11.71 54.32
CA GLN A 485 39.97 11.85 53.35
C GLN A 485 40.12 10.89 52.16
N ILE A 486 41.32 10.77 51.59
CA ILE A 486 41.61 9.81 50.51
C ILE A 486 41.43 8.37 51.01
N ALA A 487 41.85 8.06 52.23
CA ALA A 487 41.69 6.74 52.83
C ALA A 487 40.23 6.37 53.13
N ALA A 488 39.36 7.37 53.30
CA ALA A 488 37.93 7.19 53.52
C ALA A 488 37.13 6.95 52.22
N LEU A 489 37.72 7.24 51.04
CA LEU A 489 37.08 6.93 49.76
C LEU A 489 36.88 5.41 49.61
N PRO A 490 35.76 4.95 49.03
CA PRO A 490 35.56 3.52 48.81
C PRO A 490 36.68 2.90 47.96
N ALA A 491 36.90 1.59 48.14
CA ALA A 491 37.77 0.83 47.24
C ALA A 491 37.22 0.90 45.81
N LYS A 492 38.10 0.79 44.82
CA LYS A 492 37.79 0.96 43.38
C LYS A 492 36.53 0.21 42.94
N GLU A 493 36.34 -1.02 43.41
CA GLU A 493 35.21 -1.89 43.04
C GLU A 493 33.88 -1.47 43.68
N ALA A 494 33.93 -0.67 44.74
CA ALA A 494 32.78 -0.20 45.50
C ALA A 494 32.44 1.28 45.21
N VAL A 495 33.22 1.98 44.39
CA VAL A 495 32.94 3.36 43.99
C VAL A 495 31.65 3.41 43.17
N THR A 496 30.72 4.27 43.58
CA THR A 496 29.44 4.51 42.91
C THR A 496 29.29 6.00 42.59
N LEU A 497 28.31 6.37 41.76
CA LEU A 497 28.03 7.79 41.46
C LEU A 497 27.67 8.63 42.69
N ALA A 498 27.20 8.02 43.79
CA ALA A 498 26.93 8.73 45.04
C ALA A 498 28.22 9.26 45.70
N ASP A 499 29.37 8.63 45.42
CA ASP A 499 30.66 9.00 46.00
C ASP A 499 31.30 10.19 45.29
N LYS A 500 30.73 10.65 44.15
CA LYS A 500 31.26 11.76 43.34
C LYS A 500 31.59 13.01 44.17
N ALA A 501 30.72 13.38 45.09
CA ALA A 501 30.92 14.55 45.93
C ALA A 501 32.12 14.39 46.88
N ALA A 502 32.29 13.21 47.49
CA ALA A 502 33.40 12.92 48.39
C ALA A 502 34.74 12.85 47.64
N VAL A 503 34.76 12.25 46.44
CA VAL A 503 35.93 12.19 45.56
C VAL A 503 36.36 13.59 45.14
N ALA A 504 35.42 14.44 44.70
CA ALA A 504 35.70 15.83 44.32
C ALA A 504 36.20 16.67 45.50
N GLN A 505 35.66 16.44 46.70
CA GLN A 505 36.12 17.10 47.92
C GLN A 505 37.56 16.70 48.26
N ALA A 506 37.88 15.41 48.21
CA ALA A 506 39.23 14.91 48.46
C ALA A 506 40.26 15.45 47.44
N ARG A 507 39.88 15.56 46.15
CA ARG A 507 40.70 16.21 45.12
C ARG A 507 40.93 17.69 45.43
N THR A 508 39.88 18.41 45.78
CA THR A 508 39.98 19.84 46.12
C THR A 508 40.89 20.05 47.32
N ALA A 509 40.75 19.21 48.36
CA ALA A 509 41.58 19.26 49.54
C ALA A 509 43.05 18.93 49.23
N TYR A 510 43.31 17.95 48.37
CA TYR A 510 44.67 17.63 47.90
C TYR A 510 45.27 18.77 47.09
N GLU A 511 44.52 19.39 46.16
CA GLU A 511 45.05 20.47 45.34
C GLU A 511 45.37 21.73 46.14
N ALA A 512 44.67 21.96 47.26
CA ALA A 512 44.92 23.07 48.18
C ALA A 512 46.22 22.92 49.00
N LEU A 513 46.82 21.73 49.03
CA LEU A 513 48.09 21.48 49.73
C LEU A 513 49.28 22.17 49.03
N THR A 514 50.25 22.61 49.82
CA THR A 514 51.56 23.08 49.31
C THR A 514 52.39 21.92 48.74
N ALA A 515 53.46 22.20 47.99
CA ALA A 515 54.31 21.15 47.42
C ALA A 515 54.93 20.23 48.50
N THR A 516 55.36 20.78 49.63
CA THR A 516 55.85 20.02 50.79
C THR A 516 54.75 19.12 51.34
N GLN A 517 53.55 19.66 51.57
CA GLN A 517 52.40 18.93 52.10
C GLN A 517 51.92 17.82 51.15
N LYS A 518 51.91 18.06 49.82
CA LYS A 518 51.58 17.02 48.82
C LYS A 518 52.57 15.86 48.85
N THR A 519 53.86 16.16 49.06
CA THR A 519 54.90 15.13 49.23
C THR A 519 54.66 14.30 50.50
N LEU A 520 54.27 14.93 51.60
CA LEU A 520 53.93 14.26 52.86
C LEU A 520 52.64 13.44 52.78
N ALA A 521 51.63 13.90 52.03
CA ALA A 521 50.36 13.19 51.84
C ALA A 521 50.57 11.82 51.14
N GLY A 522 51.58 11.74 50.28
CA GLY A 522 52.05 10.48 49.69
C GLY A 522 51.20 10.00 48.53
N ASP A 523 50.85 8.71 48.54
CA ASP A 523 50.13 8.05 47.45
C ASP A 523 48.67 8.51 47.34
N ILE A 524 48.28 8.91 46.12
CA ILE A 524 46.92 9.34 45.77
C ILE A 524 46.20 8.36 44.83
N SER A 525 46.74 7.16 44.62
CA SER A 525 46.20 6.19 43.65
C SER A 525 44.71 5.90 43.88
N ARG A 526 44.28 5.77 45.13
CA ARG A 526 42.86 5.58 45.48
C ARG A 526 41.96 6.72 45.01
N LEU A 527 42.44 7.97 45.12
CA LEU A 527 41.70 9.14 44.64
C LEU A 527 41.61 9.10 43.11
N THR A 528 42.72 8.89 42.42
CA THR A 528 42.74 8.86 40.94
C THR A 528 41.94 7.69 40.37
N GLU A 529 41.96 6.54 41.03
CA GLU A 529 41.15 5.38 40.63
C GLU A 529 39.66 5.64 40.84
N ALA A 530 39.28 6.24 41.97
CA ALA A 530 37.90 6.62 42.22
C ALA A 530 37.39 7.63 41.19
N GLU A 531 38.19 8.65 40.84
CA GLU A 531 37.84 9.60 39.77
C GLU A 531 37.64 8.93 38.41
N ALA A 532 38.52 8.01 38.05
CA ALA A 532 38.40 7.26 36.80
C ALA A 532 37.14 6.37 36.78
N VAL A 533 36.80 5.73 37.92
CA VAL A 533 35.58 4.93 38.04
C VAL A 533 34.33 5.82 37.96
N ILE A 534 34.31 6.97 38.65
CA ILE A 534 33.20 7.93 38.54
C ILE A 534 33.02 8.37 37.09
N ALA A 535 34.09 8.77 36.40
CA ALA A 535 34.00 9.19 35.00
C ALA A 535 33.48 8.05 34.08
N ALA A 536 33.90 6.81 34.33
CA ALA A 536 33.40 5.65 33.59
C ALA A 536 31.92 5.37 33.87
N LEU A 537 31.47 5.49 35.13
CA LEU A 537 30.07 5.33 35.51
C LEU A 537 29.18 6.43 34.90
N GLU A 538 29.66 7.67 34.85
CA GLU A 538 28.95 8.78 34.19
C GLU A 538 28.84 8.57 32.68
N ALA A 539 29.94 8.14 32.05
CA ALA A 539 29.93 7.79 30.63
C ALA A 539 28.98 6.63 30.33
N GLN A 540 28.95 5.61 31.19
CA GLN A 540 28.03 4.48 31.05
C GLN A 540 26.58 4.92 31.23
N ALA A 541 26.27 5.73 32.23
CA ALA A 541 24.93 6.27 32.44
C ALA A 541 24.46 7.12 31.24
N ALA A 542 25.35 7.95 30.67
CA ALA A 542 25.06 8.72 29.47
C ALA A 542 24.85 7.83 28.24
N ALA A 543 25.64 6.77 28.08
CA ALA A 543 25.49 5.80 27.00
C ALA A 543 24.17 5.01 27.12
N ASP A 544 23.80 4.59 28.34
CA ASP A 544 22.54 3.92 28.62
C ASP A 544 21.34 4.82 28.32
N GLN A 545 21.42 6.10 28.69
CA GLN A 545 20.41 7.10 28.36
C GLN A 545 20.31 7.31 26.84
N ALA A 546 21.44 7.46 26.13
CA ALA A 546 21.45 7.66 24.68
C ALA A 546 20.86 6.45 23.92
N ALA A 547 21.16 5.23 24.36
CA ALA A 547 20.58 4.01 23.78
C ALA A 547 19.07 3.97 23.97
N ALA A 548 18.59 4.30 25.17
CA ALA A 548 17.16 4.39 25.47
C ALA A 548 16.45 5.48 24.65
N ASP A 549 17.05 6.66 24.53
CA ASP A 549 16.49 7.78 23.77
C ASP A 549 16.38 7.47 22.27
N LEU A 550 17.34 6.74 21.71
CA LEU A 550 17.29 6.30 20.32
C LEU A 550 16.11 5.36 20.05
N VAL A 551 15.89 4.37 20.92
CA VAL A 551 14.73 3.47 20.81
C VAL A 551 13.42 4.24 21.05
N LYS A 552 13.39 5.15 22.02
CA LYS A 552 12.24 6.01 22.29
C LYS A 552 11.88 6.87 21.08
N ALA A 553 12.87 7.42 20.38
CA ALA A 553 12.67 8.16 19.14
C ALA A 553 12.12 7.26 18.02
N GLN A 554 12.63 6.03 17.87
CA GLN A 554 12.09 5.07 16.91
C GLN A 554 10.62 4.72 17.20
N ILE A 555 10.27 4.47 18.46
CA ILE A 555 8.89 4.20 18.88
C ILE A 555 8.01 5.44 18.67
N ALA A 556 8.51 6.64 18.95
CA ALA A 556 7.79 7.90 18.75
C ALA A 556 7.58 8.23 17.26
N ALA A 557 8.45 7.74 16.37
CA ALA A 557 8.34 7.89 14.93
C ALA A 557 7.32 6.92 14.30
N LEU A 558 6.91 5.85 15.01
CA LEU A 558 5.84 4.97 14.53
C LEU A 558 4.54 5.76 14.36
N PRO A 559 3.75 5.51 13.30
CA PRO A 559 2.47 6.19 13.12
C PRO A 559 1.54 5.98 14.32
N ALA A 560 0.63 6.94 14.54
CA ALA A 560 -0.46 6.76 15.50
C ALA A 560 -1.31 5.55 15.10
N LYS A 561 -1.95 4.90 16.08
CA LYS A 561 -2.69 3.64 15.90
C LYS A 561 -3.64 3.66 14.70
N GLU A 562 -4.33 4.77 14.46
CA GLU A 562 -5.32 4.94 13.39
C GLU A 562 -4.68 5.08 12.00
N ALA A 563 -3.39 5.42 11.94
CA ALA A 563 -2.63 5.64 10.72
C ALA A 563 -1.66 4.50 10.38
N VAL A 564 -1.58 3.45 11.21
CA VAL A 564 -0.72 2.28 10.96
C VAL A 564 -1.24 1.50 9.75
N THR A 565 -0.35 1.21 8.80
CA THR A 565 -0.61 0.45 7.58
C THR A 565 0.36 -0.71 7.44
N LEU A 566 0.09 -1.66 6.53
CA LEU A 566 1.01 -2.79 6.28
C LEU A 566 2.42 -2.36 5.83
N ALA A 567 2.59 -1.15 5.28
CA ALA A 567 3.91 -0.61 4.92
C ALA A 567 4.79 -0.35 6.16
N ASP A 568 4.17 -0.09 7.32
CA ASP A 568 4.87 0.21 8.57
C ASP A 568 5.41 -1.04 9.25
N LYS A 569 5.05 -2.24 8.77
CA LYS A 569 5.46 -3.54 9.36
C LYS A 569 6.96 -3.64 9.62
N ALA A 570 7.79 -3.19 8.67
CA ALA A 570 9.24 -3.24 8.80
C ALA A 570 9.75 -2.29 9.91
N ALA A 571 9.21 -1.07 9.98
CA ALA A 571 9.58 -0.10 11.01
C ALA A 571 9.14 -0.53 12.42
N VAL A 572 7.94 -1.09 12.54
CA VAL A 572 7.42 -1.66 13.80
C VAL A 572 8.30 -2.82 14.28
N ALA A 573 8.65 -3.76 13.39
CA ALA A 573 9.53 -4.88 13.73
C ALA A 573 10.95 -4.43 14.11
N GLN A 574 11.47 -3.39 13.44
CA GLN A 574 12.76 -2.80 13.77
C GLN A 574 12.74 -2.15 15.15
N ALA A 575 11.71 -1.36 15.47
CA ALA A 575 11.54 -0.73 16.78
C ALA A 575 11.43 -1.78 17.91
N ARG A 576 10.71 -2.90 17.67
CA ARG A 576 10.68 -4.04 18.61
C ARG A 576 12.05 -4.66 18.82
N THR A 577 12.78 -4.93 17.74
CA THR A 577 14.12 -5.51 17.81
C THR A 577 15.07 -4.59 18.58
N ALA A 578 15.02 -3.29 18.31
CA ALA A 578 15.83 -2.30 19.00
C ALA A 578 15.48 -2.21 20.49
N TYR A 579 14.19 -2.26 20.85
CA TYR A 579 13.77 -2.31 22.25
C TYR A 579 14.21 -3.58 22.96
N GLU A 580 14.13 -4.75 22.31
CA GLU A 580 14.57 -6.00 22.93
C GLU A 580 16.10 -6.10 23.10
N ALA A 581 16.87 -5.39 22.28
CA ALA A 581 18.32 -5.29 22.41
C ALA A 581 18.76 -4.43 23.61
N LEU A 582 17.87 -3.63 24.21
CA LEU A 582 18.17 -2.82 25.40
C LEU A 582 18.34 -3.69 26.66
N SER A 583 19.27 -3.29 27.51
CA SER A 583 19.44 -3.85 28.86
C SER A 583 18.24 -3.52 29.77
N THR A 584 18.10 -4.19 30.91
CA THR A 584 17.00 -3.91 31.87
C THR A 584 16.99 -2.45 32.35
N ALA A 585 18.16 -1.87 32.61
CA ALA A 585 18.29 -0.46 32.99
C ALA A 585 17.86 0.46 31.84
N GLN A 586 18.32 0.19 30.62
CA GLN A 586 17.98 0.96 29.42
C GLN A 586 16.48 0.86 29.07
N LYS A 587 15.86 -0.33 29.21
CA LYS A 587 14.41 -0.51 29.02
C LYS A 587 13.59 0.33 30.00
N THR A 588 14.08 0.47 31.24
CA THR A 588 13.44 1.33 32.25
C THR A 588 13.52 2.81 31.85
N LEU A 589 14.66 3.24 31.29
CA LEU A 589 14.84 4.61 30.77
C LEU A 589 14.02 4.89 29.50
N ALA A 590 13.86 3.89 28.61
CA ALA A 590 13.09 4.01 27.37
C ALA A 590 11.59 4.26 27.65
N GLY A 591 11.09 3.76 28.80
CA GLY A 591 9.74 4.01 29.29
C GLY A 591 8.68 3.12 28.65
N GLU A 592 7.44 3.62 28.59
CA GLU A 592 6.30 2.86 28.06
C GLU A 592 6.38 2.64 26.54
N ILE A 593 6.04 1.42 26.12
CA ILE A 593 6.06 0.98 24.71
C ILE A 593 4.66 0.83 24.10
N SER A 594 3.64 1.45 24.68
CA SER A 594 2.23 1.27 24.30
C SER A 594 2.00 1.51 22.80
N ARG A 595 2.63 2.54 22.23
CA ARG A 595 2.57 2.84 20.78
C ARG A 595 3.11 1.71 19.91
N LEU A 596 4.23 1.10 20.31
CA LEU A 596 4.81 -0.05 19.60
C LEU A 596 3.86 -1.25 19.67
N THR A 597 3.37 -1.59 20.86
CA THR A 597 2.44 -2.72 21.05
C THR A 597 1.11 -2.52 20.31
N GLU A 598 0.59 -1.30 20.27
CA GLU A 598 -0.61 -0.97 19.52
C GLU A 598 -0.38 -1.10 18.02
N ALA A 599 0.75 -0.58 17.50
CA ALA A 599 1.09 -0.71 16.09
C ALA A 599 1.24 -2.18 15.67
N GLU A 600 1.88 -3.02 16.48
CA GLU A 600 1.98 -4.47 16.23
C GLU A 600 0.61 -5.14 16.15
N ALA A 601 -0.30 -4.81 17.07
CA ALA A 601 -1.66 -5.34 17.07
C ALA A 601 -2.44 -4.91 15.81
N VAL A 602 -2.28 -3.64 15.38
CA VAL A 602 -2.91 -3.15 14.15
C VAL A 602 -2.33 -3.86 12.91
N ILE A 603 -1.00 -4.03 12.83
CA ILE A 603 -0.38 -4.78 11.72
C ILE A 603 -0.92 -6.21 11.67
N ALA A 604 -0.99 -6.93 12.80
CA ALA A 604 -1.51 -8.29 12.83
C ALA A 604 -2.98 -8.35 12.37
N ALA A 605 -3.81 -7.37 12.76
CA ALA A 605 -5.19 -7.28 12.32
C ALA A 605 -5.32 -7.00 10.82
N LEU A 606 -4.49 -6.11 10.27
CA LEU A 606 -4.46 -5.81 8.84
C LEU A 606 -4.01 -7.02 8.01
N GLU A 607 -3.03 -7.80 8.49
CA GLU A 607 -2.60 -9.03 7.84
C GLU A 607 -3.69 -10.10 7.87
N ALA A 608 -4.37 -10.26 9.01
CA ALA A 608 -5.51 -11.16 9.13
C ALA A 608 -6.65 -10.75 8.18
N GLN A 609 -6.94 -9.45 8.06
CA GLN A 609 -7.95 -8.94 7.13
C GLN A 609 -7.55 -9.19 5.68
N ALA A 610 -6.30 -8.92 5.29
CA ALA A 610 -5.81 -9.20 3.94
C ALA A 610 -5.89 -10.69 3.59
N ALA A 611 -5.56 -11.58 4.55
CA ALA A 611 -5.70 -13.01 4.37
C ALA A 611 -7.17 -13.45 4.26
N ALA A 612 -8.07 -12.86 5.05
CA ALA A 612 -9.50 -13.12 4.96
C ALA A 612 -10.10 -12.64 3.63
N ASP A 613 -9.69 -11.46 3.15
CA ASP A 613 -10.11 -10.93 1.86
C ASP A 613 -9.63 -11.83 0.71
N GLN A 614 -8.38 -12.30 0.78
CA GLN A 614 -7.83 -13.26 -0.18
C GLN A 614 -8.59 -14.59 -0.15
N ALA A 615 -8.86 -15.14 1.04
CA ALA A 615 -9.60 -16.40 1.18
C ALA A 615 -11.03 -16.31 0.64
N ALA A 616 -11.73 -15.20 0.88
CA ALA A 616 -13.07 -14.95 0.34
C ALA A 616 -13.03 -14.88 -1.21
N ALA A 617 -12.06 -14.16 -1.76
CA ALA A 617 -11.86 -14.08 -3.20
C ALA A 617 -11.53 -15.44 -3.83
N ASP A 618 -10.63 -16.22 -3.22
CA ASP A 618 -10.24 -17.55 -3.69
C ASP A 618 -11.40 -18.54 -3.64
N ALA A 619 -12.26 -18.46 -2.62
CA ALA A 619 -13.46 -19.28 -2.53
C ALA A 619 -14.43 -19.03 -3.70
N VAL A 620 -14.68 -17.76 -4.05
CA VAL A 620 -15.50 -17.40 -5.21
C VAL A 620 -14.82 -17.79 -6.52
N LYS A 621 -13.51 -17.56 -6.64
CA LYS A 621 -12.73 -17.97 -7.81
C LYS A 621 -12.79 -19.48 -8.04
N ALA A 622 -12.76 -20.28 -6.97
CA ALA A 622 -12.95 -21.72 -7.04
C ALA A 622 -14.36 -22.11 -7.51
N GLN A 623 -15.41 -21.40 -7.04
CA GLN A 623 -16.77 -21.61 -7.54
C GLN A 623 -16.91 -21.29 -9.03
N ILE A 624 -16.34 -20.16 -9.49
CA ILE A 624 -16.31 -19.78 -10.91
C ILE A 624 -15.50 -20.81 -11.72
N ALA A 625 -14.37 -21.28 -11.17
CA ALA A 625 -13.53 -22.27 -11.83
C ALA A 625 -14.17 -23.67 -11.91
N ALA A 626 -15.13 -23.98 -11.03
CA ALA A 626 -15.90 -25.21 -11.04
C ALA A 626 -17.06 -25.19 -12.05
N LEU A 627 -17.44 -24.02 -12.58
CA LEU A 627 -18.46 -23.94 -13.63
C LEU A 627 -17.98 -24.67 -14.90
N PRO A 628 -18.84 -25.40 -15.61
CA PRO A 628 -18.46 -26.07 -16.85
C PRO A 628 -17.90 -25.08 -17.88
N ALA A 629 -17.04 -25.58 -18.76
CA ALA A 629 -16.58 -24.81 -19.91
C ALA A 629 -17.79 -24.43 -20.78
N LYS A 630 -17.70 -23.31 -21.50
CA LYS A 630 -18.79 -22.71 -22.29
C LYS A 630 -19.56 -23.73 -23.14
N GLU A 631 -18.87 -24.67 -23.77
CA GLU A 631 -19.42 -25.69 -24.66
C GLU A 631 -20.18 -26.80 -23.91
N ALA A 632 -19.92 -26.96 -22.61
CA ALA A 632 -20.49 -28.01 -21.77
C ALA A 632 -21.58 -27.51 -20.81
N VAL A 633 -21.85 -26.19 -20.79
CA VAL A 633 -22.90 -25.59 -19.94
C VAL A 633 -24.28 -26.10 -20.40
N THR A 634 -25.08 -26.58 -19.45
CA THR A 634 -26.44 -27.08 -19.66
C THR A 634 -27.44 -26.39 -18.73
N LEU A 635 -28.74 -26.53 -18.97
CA LEU A 635 -29.77 -25.95 -18.08
C LEU A 635 -29.71 -26.45 -16.62
N ALA A 636 -29.11 -27.61 -16.36
CA ALA A 636 -28.90 -28.12 -15.00
C ALA A 636 -27.91 -27.27 -14.20
N ASP A 637 -26.98 -26.59 -14.87
CA ASP A 637 -25.95 -25.75 -14.26
C ASP A 637 -26.48 -24.39 -13.80
N LYS A 638 -27.71 -24.03 -14.18
CA LYS A 638 -28.35 -22.73 -13.87
C LYS A 638 -28.24 -22.35 -12.39
N ALA A 639 -28.48 -23.30 -11.49
CA ALA A 639 -28.41 -23.05 -10.05
C ALA A 639 -26.98 -22.73 -9.59
N ALA A 640 -25.98 -23.47 -10.09
CA ALA A 640 -24.57 -23.26 -9.75
C ALA A 640 -24.05 -21.92 -10.32
N VAL A 641 -24.43 -21.57 -11.54
CA VAL A 641 -24.10 -20.28 -12.17
C VAL A 641 -24.68 -19.11 -11.37
N ALA A 642 -25.96 -19.19 -10.99
CA ALA A 642 -26.61 -18.16 -10.18
C ALA A 642 -26.01 -18.04 -8.77
N GLN A 643 -25.61 -19.17 -8.16
CA GLN A 643 -24.91 -19.19 -6.87
C GLN A 643 -23.54 -18.50 -6.98
N ALA A 644 -22.75 -18.82 -8.01
CA ALA A 644 -21.45 -18.21 -8.24
C ALA A 644 -21.56 -16.68 -8.46
N ARG A 645 -22.58 -16.22 -9.21
CA ARG A 645 -22.88 -14.78 -9.35
C ARG A 645 -23.22 -14.12 -8.02
N THR A 646 -24.09 -14.74 -7.23
CA THR A 646 -24.48 -14.21 -5.92
C THR A 646 -23.27 -14.11 -4.97
N ALA A 647 -22.43 -15.16 -4.96
CA ALA A 647 -21.21 -15.17 -4.16
C ALA A 647 -20.21 -14.09 -4.62
N TYR A 648 -20.07 -13.88 -5.93
CA TYR A 648 -19.25 -12.79 -6.46
C TYR A 648 -19.80 -11.40 -6.09
N GLU A 649 -21.11 -11.17 -6.18
CA GLU A 649 -21.68 -9.87 -5.84
C GLU A 649 -21.58 -9.52 -4.36
N ALA A 650 -21.56 -10.54 -3.48
CA ALA A 650 -21.38 -10.38 -2.04
C ALA A 650 -19.94 -9.98 -1.63
N LEU A 651 -18.95 -10.12 -2.54
CA LEU A 651 -17.58 -9.70 -2.28
C LEU A 651 -17.46 -8.17 -2.17
N THR A 652 -16.55 -7.70 -1.32
CA THR A 652 -16.16 -6.29 -1.26
C THR A 652 -15.41 -5.85 -2.53
N ALA A 653 -15.22 -4.55 -2.75
CA ALA A 653 -14.47 -4.06 -3.92
C ALA A 653 -13.03 -4.60 -4.00
N THR A 654 -12.33 -4.67 -2.85
CA THR A 654 -11.00 -5.27 -2.74
C THR A 654 -11.03 -6.76 -3.10
N GLN A 655 -11.99 -7.51 -2.52
CA GLN A 655 -12.15 -8.94 -2.78
C GLN A 655 -12.53 -9.24 -4.24
N LYS A 656 -13.40 -8.43 -4.87
CA LYS A 656 -13.73 -8.54 -6.30
C LYS A 656 -12.51 -8.35 -7.19
N THR A 657 -11.64 -7.41 -6.83
CA THR A 657 -10.36 -7.18 -7.54
C THR A 657 -9.45 -8.40 -7.41
N LEU A 658 -9.35 -9.00 -6.21
CA LEU A 658 -8.56 -10.21 -5.96
C LEU A 658 -9.15 -11.46 -6.65
N ALA A 659 -10.48 -11.58 -6.75
CA ALA A 659 -11.15 -12.69 -7.43
C ALA A 659 -10.81 -12.72 -8.93
N GLY A 660 -10.53 -11.55 -9.51
CA GLY A 660 -9.96 -11.42 -10.85
C GLY A 660 -10.98 -11.63 -11.97
N ASP A 661 -10.59 -12.43 -12.97
CA ASP A 661 -11.38 -12.65 -14.18
C ASP A 661 -12.66 -13.47 -13.92
N ILE A 662 -13.79 -12.93 -14.36
CA ILE A 662 -15.12 -13.55 -14.27
C ILE A 662 -15.68 -14.00 -15.62
N SER A 663 -14.87 -13.99 -16.69
CA SER A 663 -15.32 -14.28 -18.05
C SER A 663 -16.07 -15.62 -18.13
N ARG A 664 -15.59 -16.66 -17.44
CA ARG A 664 -16.26 -17.97 -17.36
C ARG A 664 -17.66 -17.91 -16.76
N LEU A 665 -17.87 -17.10 -15.73
CA LEU A 665 -19.20 -16.90 -15.13
C LEU A 665 -20.12 -16.17 -16.11
N THR A 666 -19.65 -15.09 -16.74
CA THR A 666 -20.45 -14.32 -17.70
C THR A 666 -20.78 -15.11 -18.97
N GLU A 667 -19.85 -15.95 -19.44
CA GLU A 667 -20.08 -16.83 -20.58
C GLU A 667 -21.10 -17.93 -20.24
N ALA A 668 -20.98 -18.55 -19.06
CA ALA A 668 -21.96 -19.54 -18.61
C ALA A 668 -23.37 -18.93 -18.47
N GLU A 669 -23.50 -17.73 -17.93
CA GLU A 669 -24.79 -17.01 -17.86
C GLU A 669 -25.39 -16.76 -19.25
N ALA A 670 -24.58 -16.31 -20.21
CA ALA A 670 -25.02 -16.09 -21.58
C ALA A 670 -25.48 -17.40 -22.26
N VAL A 671 -24.77 -18.51 -22.01
CA VAL A 671 -25.16 -19.83 -22.54
C VAL A 671 -26.46 -20.33 -21.89
N ILE A 672 -26.62 -20.18 -20.57
CA ILE A 672 -27.89 -20.52 -19.90
C ILE A 672 -29.05 -19.72 -20.50
N ALA A 673 -28.91 -18.41 -20.66
CA ALA A 673 -29.95 -17.57 -21.25
C ALA A 673 -30.30 -18.00 -22.69
N ALA A 674 -29.30 -18.38 -23.49
CA ALA A 674 -29.52 -18.90 -24.85
C ALA A 674 -30.23 -20.26 -24.85
N LEU A 675 -29.86 -21.18 -23.95
CA LEU A 675 -30.52 -22.48 -23.81
C LEU A 675 -31.98 -22.34 -23.34
N GLU A 676 -32.26 -21.40 -22.44
CA GLU A 676 -33.63 -21.11 -22.00
C GLU A 676 -34.47 -20.52 -23.14
N ALA A 677 -33.90 -19.60 -23.91
CA ALA A 677 -34.56 -19.05 -25.10
C ALA A 677 -34.81 -20.15 -26.15
N GLN A 678 -33.86 -21.06 -26.36
CA GLN A 678 -34.03 -22.19 -27.28
C GLN A 678 -35.11 -23.17 -26.79
N ALA A 679 -35.13 -23.51 -25.51
CA ALA A 679 -36.17 -24.36 -24.93
C ALA A 679 -37.56 -23.73 -25.07
N ALA A 680 -37.68 -22.42 -24.86
CA ALA A 680 -38.93 -21.69 -25.07
C ALA A 680 -39.35 -21.66 -26.56
N ALA A 681 -38.39 -21.50 -27.48
CA ALA A 681 -38.64 -21.53 -28.92
C ALA A 681 -39.06 -22.94 -29.39
N ASP A 682 -38.42 -23.99 -28.87
CA ASP A 682 -38.76 -25.39 -29.16
C ASP A 682 -40.17 -25.72 -28.65
N GLN A 683 -40.52 -25.25 -27.45
CA GLN A 683 -41.87 -25.38 -26.90
C GLN A 683 -42.90 -24.63 -27.75
N ALA A 684 -42.62 -23.39 -28.16
CA ALA A 684 -43.52 -22.60 -28.99
C ALA A 684 -43.75 -23.23 -30.37
N ALA A 685 -42.69 -23.78 -31.00
CA ALA A 685 -42.80 -24.49 -32.27
C ALA A 685 -43.65 -25.75 -32.14
N ALA A 686 -43.45 -26.53 -31.07
CA ALA A 686 -44.24 -27.71 -30.76
C ALA A 686 -45.72 -27.37 -30.51
N ASP A 687 -46.01 -26.33 -29.72
CA ASP A 687 -47.36 -25.87 -29.42
C ASP A 687 -48.10 -25.37 -30.66
N ALA A 688 -47.40 -24.68 -31.57
CA ALA A 688 -47.97 -24.23 -32.84
C ALA A 688 -48.44 -25.41 -33.72
N VAL A 689 -47.63 -26.46 -33.84
CA VAL A 689 -48.00 -27.68 -34.58
C VAL A 689 -49.11 -28.45 -33.86
N LYS A 690 -49.04 -28.55 -32.53
CA LYS A 690 -50.11 -29.16 -31.72
C LYS A 690 -51.45 -28.46 -31.92
N ALA A 691 -51.45 -27.12 -32.03
CA ALA A 691 -52.64 -26.35 -32.33
C ALA A 691 -53.17 -26.64 -33.76
N GLN A 692 -52.28 -26.76 -34.76
CA GLN A 692 -52.68 -27.15 -36.12
C GLN A 692 -53.30 -28.56 -36.17
N ILE A 693 -52.71 -29.53 -35.46
CA ILE A 693 -53.26 -30.89 -35.35
C ILE A 693 -54.60 -30.87 -34.60
N ALA A 694 -54.72 -30.05 -33.55
CA ALA A 694 -55.95 -29.89 -32.79
C ALA A 694 -57.07 -29.20 -33.59
N ALA A 695 -56.73 -28.43 -34.61
CA ALA A 695 -57.67 -27.76 -35.51
C ALA A 695 -58.23 -28.68 -36.62
N LEU A 696 -57.63 -29.86 -36.83
CA LEU A 696 -58.17 -30.85 -37.79
C LEU A 696 -59.55 -31.34 -37.33
N PRO A 697 -60.50 -31.58 -38.24
CA PRO A 697 -61.81 -32.13 -37.89
C PRO A 697 -61.70 -33.43 -37.10
N ALA A 698 -62.69 -33.72 -36.25
CA ALA A 698 -62.81 -35.05 -35.67
C ALA A 698 -62.99 -36.09 -36.78
N LYS A 699 -62.55 -37.33 -36.53
CA LYS A 699 -62.51 -38.43 -37.51
C LYS A 699 -63.81 -38.59 -38.31
N GLU A 700 -64.95 -38.41 -37.66
CA GLU A 700 -66.29 -38.56 -38.25
C GLU A 700 -66.68 -37.40 -39.17
N ALA A 701 -66.01 -36.25 -39.05
CA ALA A 701 -66.27 -35.03 -39.79
C ALA A 701 -65.23 -34.74 -40.88
N VAL A 702 -64.21 -35.59 -41.04
CA VAL A 702 -63.18 -35.42 -42.09
C VAL A 702 -63.79 -35.65 -43.46
N THR A 703 -63.61 -34.70 -44.36
CA THR A 703 -64.07 -34.73 -45.75
C THR A 703 -62.90 -34.55 -46.71
N LEU A 704 -63.09 -34.82 -48.01
CA LEU A 704 -62.04 -34.60 -49.02
C LEU A 704 -61.55 -33.13 -49.11
N ALA A 705 -62.34 -32.15 -48.63
CA ALA A 705 -61.93 -30.74 -48.58
C ALA A 705 -60.82 -30.49 -47.55
N ASP A 706 -60.73 -31.33 -46.50
CA ASP A 706 -59.76 -31.19 -45.41
C ASP A 706 -58.36 -31.69 -45.80
N LYS A 707 -58.21 -32.33 -46.97
CA LYS A 707 -56.96 -32.91 -47.47
C LYS A 707 -55.78 -31.93 -47.42
N ALA A 708 -56.00 -30.67 -47.78
CA ALA A 708 -54.95 -29.65 -47.77
C ALA A 708 -54.50 -29.29 -46.35
N ALA A 709 -55.44 -29.18 -45.40
CA ALA A 709 -55.15 -28.88 -44.00
C ALA A 709 -54.43 -30.05 -43.31
N VAL A 710 -54.87 -31.30 -43.58
CA VAL A 710 -54.23 -32.53 -43.09
C VAL A 710 -52.78 -32.64 -43.60
N ALA A 711 -52.54 -32.38 -44.90
CA ALA A 711 -51.20 -32.40 -45.47
C ALA A 711 -50.29 -31.29 -44.93
N GLN A 712 -50.83 -30.08 -44.67
CA GLN A 712 -50.08 -28.99 -44.03
C GLN A 712 -49.69 -29.35 -42.59
N ALA A 713 -50.62 -29.89 -41.80
CA ALA A 713 -50.33 -30.33 -40.43
C ALA A 713 -49.26 -31.44 -40.39
N ARG A 714 -49.27 -32.38 -41.34
CA ARG A 714 -48.19 -33.37 -41.49
C ARG A 714 -46.85 -32.74 -41.84
N THR A 715 -46.84 -31.83 -42.80
CA THR A 715 -45.60 -31.13 -43.21
C THR A 715 -45.02 -30.33 -42.05
N ALA A 716 -45.86 -29.61 -41.32
CA ALA A 716 -45.46 -28.84 -40.15
C ALA A 716 -44.92 -29.74 -39.02
N TYR A 717 -45.56 -30.90 -38.77
CA TYR A 717 -45.05 -31.89 -37.83
C TYR A 717 -43.72 -32.50 -38.26
N GLU A 718 -43.52 -32.82 -39.54
CA GLU A 718 -42.25 -33.38 -40.01
C GLU A 718 -41.10 -32.38 -40.00
N ALA A 719 -41.39 -31.09 -40.14
CA ALA A 719 -40.41 -30.01 -40.02
C ALA A 719 -39.91 -29.78 -38.58
N LEU A 720 -40.62 -30.30 -37.56
CA LEU A 720 -40.16 -30.24 -36.18
C LEU A 720 -38.91 -31.10 -35.96
N SER A 721 -38.00 -30.60 -35.12
CA SER A 721 -36.86 -31.37 -34.62
C SER A 721 -37.33 -32.53 -33.74
N THR A 722 -36.45 -33.51 -33.47
CA THR A 722 -36.78 -34.65 -32.60
C THR A 722 -37.27 -34.21 -31.21
N ALA A 723 -36.62 -33.21 -30.61
CA ALA A 723 -37.02 -32.66 -29.31
C ALA A 723 -38.39 -31.97 -29.39
N GLN A 724 -38.62 -31.16 -30.43
CA GLN A 724 -39.90 -30.49 -30.67
C GLN A 724 -41.03 -31.49 -30.95
N LYS A 725 -40.78 -32.58 -31.68
CA LYS A 725 -41.74 -33.66 -31.93
C LYS A 725 -42.17 -34.36 -30.63
N THR A 726 -41.23 -34.57 -29.70
CA THR A 726 -41.56 -35.09 -28.36
C THR A 726 -42.47 -34.13 -27.59
N LEU A 727 -42.19 -32.82 -27.63
CA LEU A 727 -43.02 -31.79 -26.98
C LEU A 727 -44.41 -31.64 -27.63
N ALA A 728 -44.50 -31.81 -28.95
CA ALA A 728 -45.77 -31.72 -29.69
C ALA A 728 -46.76 -32.84 -29.30
N GLY A 729 -46.25 -33.97 -28.80
CA GLY A 729 -47.04 -35.06 -28.22
C GLY A 729 -47.68 -35.98 -29.26
N GLU A 730 -48.77 -36.63 -28.87
CA GLU A 730 -49.46 -37.61 -29.72
C GLU A 730 -50.12 -36.97 -30.96
N ILE A 731 -49.91 -37.60 -32.12
CA ILE A 731 -50.43 -37.15 -33.41
C ILE A 731 -51.63 -37.97 -33.91
N SER A 732 -52.29 -38.71 -33.00
CA SER A 732 -53.36 -39.66 -33.33
C SER A 732 -54.46 -39.03 -34.21
N ARG A 733 -54.85 -37.79 -33.91
CA ARG A 733 -55.83 -37.03 -34.71
C ARG A 733 -55.38 -36.77 -36.16
N LEU A 734 -54.10 -36.47 -36.38
CA LEU A 734 -53.53 -36.28 -37.71
C LEU A 734 -53.53 -37.61 -38.47
N THR A 735 -53.06 -38.69 -37.85
CA THR A 735 -53.01 -40.03 -38.48
C THR A 735 -54.40 -40.58 -38.77
N GLU A 736 -55.38 -40.33 -37.91
CA GLU A 736 -56.77 -40.72 -38.14
C GLU A 736 -57.39 -39.93 -39.29
N ALA A 737 -57.15 -38.61 -39.36
CA ALA A 737 -57.63 -37.79 -40.47
C ALA A 737 -57.02 -38.21 -41.81
N GLU A 738 -55.72 -38.54 -41.86
CA GLU A 738 -55.07 -39.08 -43.07
C GLU A 738 -55.69 -40.40 -43.53
N ALA A 739 -55.97 -41.32 -42.59
CA ALA A 739 -56.59 -42.60 -42.91
C ALA A 739 -58.02 -42.41 -43.47
N VAL A 740 -58.79 -41.46 -42.93
CA VAL A 740 -60.13 -41.15 -43.43
C VAL A 740 -60.08 -40.51 -44.83
N ILE A 741 -59.15 -39.57 -45.08
CA ILE A 741 -58.95 -39.01 -46.42
C ILE A 741 -58.64 -40.12 -47.44
N ALA A 742 -57.70 -41.01 -47.12
CA ALA A 742 -57.35 -42.11 -48.01
C ALA A 742 -58.54 -43.05 -48.30
N ALA A 743 -59.38 -43.32 -47.31
CA ALA A 743 -60.58 -44.14 -47.47
C ALA A 743 -61.65 -43.45 -48.34
N LEU A 744 -61.86 -42.13 -48.17
CA LEU A 744 -62.79 -41.36 -48.98
C LEU A 744 -62.35 -41.27 -50.45
N GLU A 745 -61.04 -41.16 -50.71
CA GLU A 745 -60.49 -41.19 -52.06
C GLU A 745 -60.69 -42.56 -52.73
N ALA A 746 -60.46 -43.65 -52.00
CA ALA A 746 -60.71 -44.99 -52.50
C ALA A 746 -62.19 -45.23 -52.83
N GLN A 747 -63.11 -44.74 -51.98
CA GLN A 747 -64.54 -44.84 -52.20
C GLN A 747 -65.00 -44.08 -53.45
N ALA A 748 -64.47 -42.87 -53.69
CA ALA A 748 -64.78 -42.10 -54.90
C ALA A 748 -64.38 -42.82 -56.19
N VAL A 749 -63.24 -43.52 -56.19
CA VAL A 749 -62.79 -44.35 -57.33
C VAL A 749 -63.70 -45.56 -57.54
N ALA A 750 -64.12 -46.22 -56.45
CA ALA A 750 -65.02 -47.37 -56.52
C ALA A 750 -66.41 -46.99 -57.08
N ASP A 751 -66.95 -45.84 -56.68
CA ASP A 751 -68.24 -45.34 -57.18
C ASP A 751 -68.18 -44.99 -58.68
N GLN A 752 -67.06 -44.45 -59.17
CA GLN A 752 -66.87 -44.21 -60.60
C GLN A 752 -66.85 -45.51 -61.42
N ALA A 753 -66.13 -46.54 -60.94
CA ALA A 753 -66.01 -47.81 -61.63
C ALA A 753 -67.37 -48.55 -61.76
N ALA A 754 -68.22 -48.49 -60.73
CA ALA A 754 -69.54 -49.10 -60.76
C ALA A 754 -70.47 -48.45 -61.81
N ALA A 755 -70.42 -47.13 -61.93
CA ALA A 755 -71.23 -46.37 -62.89
C ALA A 755 -70.85 -46.64 -64.35
N ASP A 756 -69.55 -46.73 -64.65
CA ASP A 756 -69.04 -46.96 -66.00
C ASP A 756 -69.46 -48.34 -66.55
N LEU A 757 -69.58 -49.36 -65.69
CA LEU A 757 -70.02 -50.70 -66.07
C LEU A 757 -71.45 -50.72 -66.63
N VAL A 758 -72.37 -50.03 -65.95
CA VAL A 758 -73.79 -49.95 -66.36
C VAL A 758 -73.94 -49.12 -67.63
N LYS A 759 -73.17 -48.04 -67.75
CA LYS A 759 -73.14 -47.20 -68.95
C LYS A 759 -72.76 -48.01 -70.20
N ALA A 760 -71.81 -48.94 -70.06
CA ALA A 760 -71.44 -49.85 -71.15
C ALA A 760 -72.57 -50.82 -71.53
N GLN A 761 -73.34 -51.34 -70.56
CA GLN A 761 -74.47 -52.24 -70.84
C GLN A 761 -75.61 -51.55 -71.58
N ILE A 762 -75.96 -50.31 -71.21
CA ILE A 762 -76.97 -49.52 -71.91
C ILE A 762 -76.53 -49.21 -73.35
N ALA A 763 -75.23 -48.96 -73.55
CA ALA A 763 -74.68 -48.69 -74.86
C ALA A 763 -74.69 -49.90 -75.82
N ALA A 764 -74.89 -51.12 -75.32
CA ALA A 764 -74.90 -52.35 -76.11
C ALA A 764 -76.27 -52.72 -76.70
N LEU A 765 -77.37 -52.03 -76.32
CA LEU A 765 -78.72 -52.33 -76.83
C LEU A 765 -78.89 -51.91 -78.30
N PRO A 766 -79.60 -52.69 -79.14
CA PRO A 766 -79.82 -52.34 -80.55
C PRO A 766 -80.58 -51.02 -80.72
N ALA A 767 -80.33 -50.33 -81.84
CA ALA A 767 -81.04 -49.11 -82.20
C ALA A 767 -82.53 -49.40 -82.47
N LYS A 768 -83.39 -48.41 -82.22
CA LYS A 768 -84.86 -48.51 -82.26
C LYS A 768 -85.40 -49.19 -83.53
N GLU A 769 -84.79 -48.91 -84.68
CA GLU A 769 -85.22 -49.43 -85.98
C GLU A 769 -84.88 -50.91 -86.19
N ALA A 770 -83.95 -51.46 -85.40
CA ALA A 770 -83.49 -52.84 -85.48
C ALA A 770 -84.03 -53.73 -84.35
N VAL A 771 -84.89 -53.18 -83.48
CA VAL A 771 -85.45 -53.94 -82.35
C VAL A 771 -86.44 -54.97 -82.87
N THR A 772 -86.13 -56.22 -82.59
CA THR A 772 -86.98 -57.37 -82.90
C THR A 772 -87.50 -58.02 -81.62
N LEU A 773 -88.45 -58.96 -81.75
CA LEU A 773 -88.91 -59.77 -80.62
C LEU A 773 -87.77 -60.58 -79.95
N ALA A 774 -86.62 -60.79 -80.61
CA ALA A 774 -85.47 -61.51 -80.05
C ALA A 774 -84.66 -60.68 -79.03
N ASP A 775 -84.72 -59.35 -79.07
CA ASP A 775 -83.88 -58.46 -78.24
C ASP A 775 -84.43 -58.25 -76.81
N LYS A 776 -85.60 -58.83 -76.52
CA LYS A 776 -86.34 -58.68 -75.25
C LYS A 776 -85.51 -59.00 -74.00
N ALA A 777 -84.63 -60.00 -74.07
CA ALA A 777 -83.83 -60.42 -72.91
C ALA A 777 -82.71 -59.42 -72.57
N ALA A 778 -82.04 -58.85 -73.58
CA ALA A 778 -80.95 -57.90 -73.37
C ALA A 778 -81.45 -56.57 -72.80
N VAL A 779 -82.59 -56.10 -73.29
CA VAL A 779 -83.26 -54.88 -72.78
C VAL A 779 -83.61 -55.01 -71.29
N ALA A 780 -84.12 -56.17 -70.86
CA ALA A 780 -84.43 -56.40 -69.45
C ALA A 780 -83.19 -56.39 -68.54
N GLN A 781 -82.06 -56.96 -68.98
CA GLN A 781 -80.84 -57.04 -68.18
C GLN A 781 -80.21 -55.67 -67.91
N ALA A 782 -80.17 -54.80 -68.92
CA ALA A 782 -79.63 -53.44 -68.78
C ALA A 782 -80.45 -52.59 -67.79
N ARG A 783 -81.76 -52.80 -67.68
CA ARG A 783 -82.62 -52.14 -66.68
C ARG A 783 -82.29 -52.56 -65.25
N THR A 784 -82.10 -53.85 -65.01
CA THR A 784 -81.76 -54.37 -63.67
C THR A 784 -80.43 -53.83 -63.18
N ALA A 785 -79.42 -53.76 -64.06
CA ALA A 785 -78.11 -53.27 -63.67
C ALA A 785 -78.11 -51.78 -63.32
N TYR A 786 -78.87 -50.95 -64.04
CA TYR A 786 -79.00 -49.53 -63.72
C TYR A 786 -79.67 -49.28 -62.36
N GLU A 787 -80.68 -50.08 -61.99
CA GLU A 787 -81.35 -49.90 -60.70
C GLU A 787 -80.50 -50.27 -59.48
N ALA A 788 -79.50 -51.13 -59.67
CA ALA A 788 -78.60 -51.57 -58.60
C ALA A 788 -77.55 -50.52 -58.18
N LEU A 789 -77.40 -49.43 -58.94
CA LEU A 789 -76.44 -48.36 -58.63
C LEU A 789 -76.90 -47.49 -57.43
N THR A 790 -75.96 -46.99 -56.63
CA THR A 790 -76.25 -45.97 -55.59
C THR A 790 -76.63 -44.63 -56.21
N ALA A 791 -77.15 -43.67 -55.43
CA ALA A 791 -77.52 -42.35 -55.95
C ALA A 791 -76.32 -41.60 -56.60
N THR A 792 -75.14 -41.69 -55.98
CA THR A 792 -73.88 -41.15 -56.54
C THR A 792 -73.53 -41.87 -57.83
N GLN A 793 -73.57 -43.20 -57.84
CA GLN A 793 -73.24 -44.01 -59.02
C GLN A 793 -74.25 -43.82 -60.17
N LYS A 794 -75.55 -43.66 -59.88
CA LYS A 794 -76.61 -43.36 -60.87
C LYS A 794 -76.35 -42.00 -61.54
N THR A 795 -75.95 -41.01 -60.76
CA THR A 795 -75.56 -39.69 -61.28
C THR A 795 -74.36 -39.82 -62.24
N LEU A 796 -73.40 -40.68 -61.91
CA LEU A 796 -72.24 -40.96 -62.75
C LEU A 796 -72.57 -41.79 -64.00
N ALA A 797 -73.60 -42.68 -63.95
CA ALA A 797 -73.96 -43.57 -65.06
C ALA A 797 -74.62 -42.86 -66.25
N GLY A 798 -75.30 -41.72 -66.04
CA GLY A 798 -75.73 -40.81 -67.10
C GLY A 798 -77.02 -41.23 -67.84
N ASP A 799 -77.06 -40.95 -69.15
CA ASP A 799 -78.27 -41.07 -69.99
C ASP A 799 -78.71 -42.52 -70.26
N ILE A 800 -80.01 -42.79 -70.08
CA ILE A 800 -80.66 -44.10 -70.23
C ILE A 800 -81.65 -44.19 -71.40
N SER A 801 -81.72 -43.15 -72.25
CA SER A 801 -82.76 -43.03 -73.29
C SER A 801 -82.82 -44.25 -74.22
N ARG A 802 -81.67 -44.83 -74.59
CA ARG A 802 -81.57 -46.04 -75.44
C ARG A 802 -82.26 -47.26 -74.86
N LEU A 803 -82.23 -47.42 -73.54
CA LEU A 803 -82.90 -48.52 -72.86
C LEU A 803 -84.42 -48.37 -72.95
N THR A 804 -84.93 -47.16 -72.77
CA THR A 804 -86.37 -46.87 -72.77
C THR A 804 -86.99 -46.97 -74.17
N GLU A 805 -86.26 -46.62 -75.23
CA GLU A 805 -86.77 -46.71 -76.62
C GLU A 805 -86.94 -48.15 -77.12
N ALA A 806 -86.03 -49.06 -76.73
CA ALA A 806 -86.09 -50.46 -77.13
C ALA A 806 -87.29 -51.20 -76.51
N GLU A 807 -87.74 -50.80 -75.32
CA GLU A 807 -88.92 -51.37 -74.65
C GLU A 807 -90.23 -51.11 -75.43
N ALA A 808 -90.34 -49.97 -76.12
CA ALA A 808 -91.58 -49.54 -76.78
C ALA A 808 -91.86 -50.26 -78.13
N VAL A 809 -90.82 -50.65 -78.87
CA VAL A 809 -90.97 -51.24 -80.23
C VAL A 809 -91.53 -52.67 -80.18
N ILE A 810 -91.17 -53.45 -79.16
CA ILE A 810 -91.59 -54.85 -79.02
C ILE A 810 -93.13 -55.00 -78.88
N ALA A 811 -93.85 -53.98 -78.41
CA ALA A 811 -95.29 -54.05 -78.15
C ALA A 811 -96.22 -53.94 -79.38
N GLY A 812 -95.73 -53.53 -80.56
CA GLY A 812 -96.56 -53.19 -81.72
C GLY A 812 -96.86 -54.30 -82.74
N LEU A 813 -96.20 -55.46 -82.66
CA LEU A 813 -96.14 -56.44 -83.75
C LEU A 813 -97.21 -57.58 -83.71
N GLU A 814 -98.36 -57.44 -83.04
CA GLU A 814 -99.24 -58.58 -82.65
C GLU A 814 -100.76 -58.62 -83.13
N THR A 815 -101.34 -57.73 -84.00
CA THR A 815 -102.83 -57.73 -84.35
C THR A 815 -103.27 -57.20 -85.78
N LEU A 816 -104.47 -57.56 -86.35
CA LEU A 816 -105.04 -57.10 -87.67
C LEU A 816 -106.54 -56.69 -87.65
N THR A 817 -106.98 -55.55 -88.24
CA THR A 817 -108.35 -54.98 -88.10
C THR A 817 -109.12 -54.76 -89.43
N SER A 818 -110.45 -54.97 -89.46
CA SER A 818 -111.33 -54.77 -90.64
C SER A 818 -111.70 -53.30 -90.91
N LYS A 819 -112.15 -53.02 -92.14
CA LYS A 819 -112.76 -51.74 -92.56
C LYS A 819 -114.17 -51.58 -91.98
N VAL A 820 -114.66 -50.35 -91.97
CA VAL A 820 -116.01 -49.99 -91.50
C VAL A 820 -117.06 -50.50 -92.49
N LEU A 821 -118.02 -51.33 -92.02
CA LEU A 821 -119.12 -51.86 -92.82
C LEU A 821 -120.35 -50.94 -92.78
N THR A 822 -121.01 -50.74 -93.93
CA THR A 822 -122.12 -49.79 -94.10
C THR A 822 -123.48 -50.43 -94.37
N THR A 823 -123.55 -51.74 -94.63
CA THR A 823 -124.79 -52.50 -94.81
C THR A 823 -124.61 -53.93 -94.32
N PHE A 824 -125.70 -54.57 -93.91
CA PHE A 824 -125.74 -55.95 -93.45
C PHE A 824 -126.74 -56.83 -94.26
N ASP A 825 -127.39 -56.28 -95.30
CA ASP A 825 -128.34 -56.99 -96.16
C ASP A 825 -127.68 -57.61 -97.40
N PHE A 826 -127.75 -58.95 -97.53
CA PHE A 826 -127.07 -59.71 -98.59
C PHE A 826 -127.94 -60.80 -99.34
N GLY A 827 -129.28 -60.68 -99.59
CA GLY A 827 -130.18 -61.73 -100.25
C GLY A 827 -130.86 -61.51 -101.68
N THR A 828 -131.71 -62.43 -102.26
CA THR A 828 -132.12 -62.66 -103.74
C THR A 828 -133.68 -62.65 -104.19
N VAL A 829 -134.12 -62.47 -105.52
CA VAL A 829 -135.55 -62.38 -106.15
C VAL A 829 -135.84 -62.96 -107.64
N TYR A 830 -137.07 -63.44 -108.14
CA TYR A 830 -137.49 -64.29 -109.40
C TYR A 830 -138.44 -63.77 -110.65
N ALA A 831 -138.77 -64.50 -111.81
CA ALA A 831 -139.27 -64.12 -113.26
C ALA A 831 -140.69 -64.56 -113.98
N ALA A 832 -141.20 -64.05 -115.20
CA ALA A 832 -142.61 -64.22 -115.88
C ALA A 832 -142.91 -64.22 -117.50
N GLN A 833 -144.17 -64.45 -118.06
CA GLN A 833 -144.68 -64.64 -119.52
C GLN A 833 -145.19 -63.38 -120.36
N ALA A 834 -145.44 -63.48 -121.70
CA ALA A 834 -146.02 -62.43 -122.60
C ALA A 834 -147.53 -62.61 -123.01
N ARG A 835 -148.35 -61.54 -122.90
CA ARG A 835 -149.82 -61.57 -123.07
C ARG A 835 -150.38 -60.30 -123.73
N GLY A 836 -151.27 -60.45 -124.72
CA GLY A 836 -152.00 -59.37 -125.38
C GLY A 836 -153.50 -59.43 -125.09
N GLU A 837 -154.02 -58.45 -124.36
CA GLU A 837 -155.43 -58.39 -123.95
C GLU A 837 -156.26 -57.49 -124.85
N SER A 838 -157.44 -57.96 -125.25
CA SER A 838 -158.35 -57.16 -126.06
C SER A 838 -159.06 -56.11 -125.22
N LYS A 839 -159.50 -55.06 -125.90
CA LYS A 839 -160.53 -54.13 -125.45
C LYS A 839 -161.88 -54.86 -125.33
N THR A 840 -162.83 -54.24 -124.66
CA THR A 840 -164.22 -54.70 -124.52
C THR A 840 -164.92 -54.78 -125.89
N ILE A 841 -165.53 -55.92 -126.18
CA ILE A 841 -166.22 -56.26 -127.43
C ILE A 841 -167.70 -55.90 -127.30
N THR A 842 -168.23 -55.09 -128.23
CA THR A 842 -169.60 -54.52 -128.15
C THR A 842 -170.57 -55.01 -129.23
N SER A 843 -170.12 -55.79 -130.23
CA SER A 843 -170.98 -56.38 -131.26
C SER A 843 -170.38 -57.66 -131.83
N THR A 844 -171.22 -58.63 -132.20
CA THR A 844 -170.82 -59.90 -132.88
C THR A 844 -171.40 -60.04 -134.30
N ASN A 845 -172.08 -59.01 -134.81
CA ASN A 845 -172.68 -59.04 -136.15
C ASN A 845 -171.70 -58.52 -137.21
N PHE A 846 -170.80 -59.40 -137.66
CA PHE A 846 -169.80 -59.05 -138.67
C PHE A 846 -170.27 -59.22 -140.12
N GLN A 847 -171.55 -59.54 -140.34
CA GLN A 847 -172.09 -59.67 -141.69
C GLN A 847 -172.23 -58.30 -142.41
N ALA A 848 -172.42 -57.21 -141.65
CA ALA A 848 -172.56 -55.85 -142.19
C ALA A 848 -171.21 -55.11 -142.35
N ASN A 849 -170.24 -55.42 -141.49
CA ASN A 849 -168.94 -54.73 -141.47
C ASN A 849 -167.84 -55.73 -141.08
N PRO A 850 -167.38 -56.56 -142.03
CA PRO A 850 -166.37 -57.60 -141.82
C PRO A 850 -165.07 -57.07 -141.19
N LYS A 851 -164.34 -57.93 -140.45
CA LYS A 851 -163.08 -57.57 -139.79
C LYS A 851 -161.99 -58.56 -140.12
N HIS A 852 -160.82 -58.04 -140.50
CA HIS A 852 -159.68 -58.83 -140.98
C HIS A 852 -158.38 -58.39 -140.29
N PHE A 853 -157.73 -59.31 -139.58
CA PHE A 853 -156.45 -59.05 -138.91
C PHE A 853 -155.59 -60.32 -138.80
N THR A 854 -154.33 -60.16 -138.42
CA THR A 854 -153.36 -61.27 -138.26
C THR A 854 -152.72 -61.28 -136.87
N ILE A 855 -152.41 -62.47 -136.37
CA ILE A 855 -151.72 -62.69 -135.09
C ILE A 855 -150.39 -63.41 -135.36
N SER A 856 -149.28 -62.92 -134.81
CA SER A 856 -147.93 -63.48 -135.01
C SER A 856 -147.15 -63.56 -133.70
N ASP A 857 -146.35 -64.61 -133.52
CA ASP A 857 -145.36 -64.73 -132.42
C ASP A 857 -143.92 -64.58 -132.92
N GLY A 858 -143.76 -64.09 -134.16
CA GLY A 858 -142.48 -64.05 -134.87
C GLY A 858 -142.13 -65.34 -135.60
N THR A 859 -142.81 -66.46 -135.31
CA THR A 859 -142.57 -67.78 -135.94
C THR A 859 -143.70 -68.16 -136.89
N ILE A 860 -144.96 -68.01 -136.46
CA ILE A 860 -146.16 -68.28 -137.24
C ILE A 860 -147.03 -67.02 -137.36
N THR A 861 -147.73 -66.85 -138.48
CA THR A 861 -148.65 -65.72 -138.69
C THR A 861 -150.01 -66.25 -139.16
N ILE A 862 -151.03 -66.00 -138.36
CA ILE A 862 -152.37 -66.57 -138.52
C ILE A 862 -153.34 -65.46 -138.93
N PRO A 863 -154.02 -65.57 -140.09
CA PRO A 863 -155.10 -64.66 -140.46
C PRO A 863 -156.41 -65.02 -139.75
N VAL A 864 -157.16 -64.00 -139.34
CA VAL A 864 -158.46 -64.13 -138.68
C VAL A 864 -159.47 -63.29 -139.47
N ASP A 865 -160.49 -63.97 -140.02
CA ASP A 865 -161.44 -63.38 -140.96
C ASP A 865 -162.88 -63.51 -140.45
N LEU A 866 -163.42 -62.45 -139.86
CA LEU A 866 -164.77 -62.45 -139.27
C LEU A 866 -165.75 -61.81 -140.25
N THR A 867 -166.64 -62.61 -140.85
CA THR A 867 -167.55 -62.16 -141.94
C THR A 867 -169.03 -62.55 -141.77
N TRP A 868 -169.40 -63.27 -140.71
CA TRP A 868 -170.78 -63.69 -140.45
C TRP A 868 -171.27 -63.22 -139.08
N ASN A 869 -172.58 -63.27 -138.87
CA ASN A 869 -173.16 -63.01 -137.56
C ASN A 869 -172.92 -64.20 -136.63
N ILE A 870 -172.17 -64.01 -135.55
CA ILE A 870 -171.83 -65.07 -134.61
C ILE A 870 -172.87 -65.09 -133.47
N PRO A 871 -173.75 -66.10 -133.42
CA PRO A 871 -174.85 -66.15 -132.44
C PRO A 871 -174.31 -66.44 -131.04
N LEU A 872 -174.79 -65.68 -130.05
CA LEU A 872 -174.30 -65.74 -128.69
C LEU A 872 -174.69 -67.05 -127.95
N ASN A 873 -175.77 -67.72 -128.34
CA ASN A 873 -176.21 -69.02 -127.77
C ASN A 873 -176.11 -69.15 -126.22
N GLY A 874 -176.32 -68.06 -125.46
CA GLY A 874 -176.24 -68.05 -124.00
C GLY A 874 -174.88 -67.63 -123.40
N PHE A 875 -173.90 -67.27 -124.23
CA PHE A 875 -172.57 -66.79 -123.83
C PHE A 875 -172.39 -65.28 -124.03
N THR A 876 -171.40 -64.71 -123.36
CA THR A 876 -171.04 -63.29 -123.42
C THR A 876 -170.20 -62.98 -124.66
N THR A 877 -170.27 -61.75 -125.15
CA THR A 877 -169.66 -61.32 -126.43
C THR A 877 -168.19 -61.69 -126.56
N GLY A 878 -167.38 -61.47 -125.51
CA GLY A 878 -165.95 -61.76 -125.49
C GLY A 878 -165.63 -63.26 -125.38
N GLN A 879 -166.42 -64.02 -124.61
CA GLN A 879 -166.32 -65.48 -124.58
C GLN A 879 -166.53 -66.09 -125.97
N VAL A 880 -167.62 -65.71 -126.66
CA VAL A 880 -167.90 -66.22 -128.01
C VAL A 880 -166.83 -65.76 -129.01
N MET A 881 -166.31 -64.55 -128.86
CA MET A 881 -165.23 -64.07 -129.73
C MET A 881 -163.89 -64.75 -129.49
N GLY A 882 -163.48 -64.95 -128.24
CA GLY A 882 -162.27 -65.68 -127.92
C GLY A 882 -162.34 -67.11 -128.46
N SER A 883 -163.49 -67.78 -128.33
CA SER A 883 -163.72 -69.09 -128.96
C SER A 883 -163.68 -69.03 -130.49
N ALA A 884 -164.24 -67.99 -131.11
CA ALA A 884 -164.17 -67.84 -132.57
C ALA A 884 -162.73 -67.64 -133.05
N VAL A 885 -161.97 -66.76 -132.42
CA VAL A 885 -160.55 -66.51 -132.74
C VAL A 885 -159.71 -67.76 -132.48
N ASP A 886 -159.95 -68.48 -131.38
CA ASP A 886 -159.25 -69.75 -131.13
C ASP A 886 -159.63 -70.81 -132.18
N SER A 887 -160.87 -70.81 -132.68
CA SER A 887 -161.24 -71.67 -133.81
C SER A 887 -160.42 -71.35 -135.07
N PHE A 888 -160.20 -70.08 -135.41
CA PHE A 888 -159.30 -69.71 -136.52
C PHE A 888 -157.86 -70.16 -136.28
N ILE A 889 -157.37 -70.03 -135.04
CA ILE A 889 -156.04 -70.51 -134.66
C ILE A 889 -155.96 -72.04 -134.81
N GLN A 890 -156.96 -72.77 -134.32
CA GLN A 890 -157.02 -74.22 -134.43
C GLN A 890 -157.15 -74.69 -135.88
N ASP A 891 -158.00 -74.05 -136.68
CA ASP A 891 -158.19 -74.37 -138.10
C ASP A 891 -156.92 -74.13 -138.91
N TYR A 892 -156.21 -73.03 -138.63
CA TYR A 892 -154.91 -72.76 -139.24
C TYR A 892 -153.88 -73.83 -138.87
N CYS A 893 -153.79 -74.18 -137.58
CA CYS A 893 -152.90 -75.24 -137.10
C CYS A 893 -153.22 -76.58 -137.78
N ASN A 894 -154.49 -76.97 -137.88
CA ASN A 894 -154.93 -78.20 -138.56
C ASN A 894 -154.59 -78.19 -140.07
N ALA A 895 -154.79 -77.05 -140.75
CA ALA A 895 -154.50 -76.90 -142.17
C ALA A 895 -153.00 -76.97 -142.52
N HIS A 896 -152.12 -76.61 -141.58
CA HIS A 896 -150.66 -76.60 -141.75
C HIS A 896 -149.96 -77.77 -141.02
N GLY A 897 -150.71 -78.73 -140.49
CA GLY A 897 -150.17 -79.92 -139.84
C GLY A 897 -149.49 -79.67 -138.49
N ILE A 898 -149.86 -78.60 -137.77
CA ILE A 898 -149.35 -78.29 -136.42
C ILE A 898 -150.21 -79.02 -135.40
N ASP A 899 -149.60 -79.89 -134.59
CA ASP A 899 -150.29 -80.57 -133.49
C ASP A 899 -150.82 -79.54 -132.48
N LEU A 900 -152.10 -79.65 -132.10
CA LEU A 900 -152.75 -78.66 -131.23
C LEU A 900 -152.12 -78.61 -129.83
N GLY A 901 -151.44 -79.68 -129.39
CA GLY A 901 -150.62 -79.69 -128.17
C GLY A 901 -149.33 -78.87 -128.28
N HIS A 902 -148.92 -78.53 -129.50
CA HIS A 902 -147.68 -77.82 -129.81
C HIS A 902 -147.93 -76.43 -130.41
N ARG A 903 -149.17 -75.92 -130.31
CA ARG A 903 -149.50 -74.55 -130.71
C ARG A 903 -148.78 -73.55 -129.80
N THR A 904 -148.13 -72.54 -130.38
CA THR A 904 -147.41 -71.50 -129.64
C THR A 904 -148.30 -70.32 -129.24
N LEU A 905 -149.47 -70.21 -129.89
CA LEU A 905 -150.48 -69.18 -129.68
C LEU A 905 -151.83 -69.81 -129.30
N GLY A 906 -152.60 -69.10 -128.50
CA GLY A 906 -153.96 -69.48 -128.14
C GLY A 906 -154.85 -68.27 -127.92
N GLY A 907 -156.12 -68.39 -128.30
CA GLY A 907 -157.18 -67.43 -128.05
C GLY A 907 -158.07 -67.91 -126.92
N MET A 908 -158.43 -67.02 -126.00
CA MET A 908 -159.38 -67.37 -124.94
C MET A 908 -160.24 -66.17 -124.59
N GLY A 909 -161.54 -66.40 -124.44
CA GLY A 909 -162.53 -65.36 -124.16
C GLY A 909 -162.92 -65.33 -122.70
N PHE A 910 -163.10 -64.13 -122.15
CA PHE A 910 -163.52 -63.90 -120.77
C PHE A 910 -164.47 -62.71 -120.72
N GLU A 911 -165.72 -62.96 -120.34
CA GLU A 911 -166.81 -61.98 -120.32
C GLU A 911 -166.92 -61.19 -121.63
N ASP A 912 -166.68 -59.89 -121.58
CA ASP A 912 -166.81 -58.96 -122.69
C ASP A 912 -165.48 -58.75 -123.41
N THR A 913 -164.42 -59.45 -123.04
CA THR A 913 -163.07 -59.34 -123.61
C THR A 913 -162.52 -60.69 -124.04
N PHE A 914 -161.42 -60.71 -124.78
CA PHE A 914 -160.65 -61.92 -125.04
C PHE A 914 -159.16 -61.59 -125.03
N PHE A 915 -158.31 -62.60 -124.96
CA PHE A 915 -156.87 -62.37 -124.99
C PHE A 915 -156.15 -63.43 -125.82
N ILE A 916 -154.95 -63.06 -126.21
CA ILE A 916 -154.00 -63.88 -126.95
C ILE A 916 -152.75 -64.00 -126.09
N THR A 917 -152.23 -65.21 -125.95
CA THR A 917 -151.07 -65.49 -125.08
C THR A 917 -150.07 -66.40 -125.77
N THR A 918 -148.78 -66.26 -125.40
CA THR A 918 -147.73 -67.26 -125.72
C THR A 918 -147.53 -68.21 -124.55
N PHE A 919 -147.09 -69.43 -124.82
CA PHE A 919 -146.74 -70.38 -123.76
C PHE A 919 -145.28 -70.27 -123.24
N GLN A 920 -144.42 -69.44 -123.84
CA GLN A 920 -143.01 -69.20 -123.40
C GLN A 920 -142.88 -68.13 -122.28
N THR A 921 -141.85 -68.23 -121.42
CA THR A 921 -141.50 -67.28 -120.33
C THR A 921 -140.15 -66.57 -120.56
N GLY A 922 -139.90 -65.45 -119.87
CA GLY A 922 -138.66 -64.67 -119.95
C GLY A 922 -138.59 -63.70 -121.11
N SER A 923 -137.43 -63.08 -121.32
CA SER A 923 -137.18 -62.09 -122.38
C SER A 923 -137.39 -62.58 -123.83
N SER A 924 -137.55 -63.90 -124.05
CA SER A 924 -137.81 -64.50 -125.37
C SER A 924 -139.29 -64.59 -125.81
N ALA A 925 -140.26 -64.32 -124.93
CA ALA A 925 -141.69 -64.43 -125.27
C ALA A 925 -142.23 -63.14 -125.91
N SER A 926 -142.89 -63.20 -127.09
CA SER A 926 -143.50 -62.02 -127.72
C SER A 926 -144.74 -62.29 -128.59
N ILE A 927 -145.66 -61.31 -128.69
CA ILE A 927 -146.85 -61.35 -129.58
C ILE A 927 -146.90 -60.07 -130.40
N THR A 928 -147.05 -60.18 -131.71
CA THR A 928 -147.25 -59.07 -132.65
C THR A 928 -148.58 -59.17 -133.40
N LEU A 929 -149.32 -58.07 -133.53
CA LEU A 929 -150.62 -58.01 -134.23
C LEU A 929 -150.53 -57.17 -135.51
N GLY A 930 -151.19 -57.60 -136.58
CA GLY A 930 -151.11 -56.97 -137.91
C GLY A 930 -152.43 -56.95 -138.68
N GLY A 931 -152.44 -56.33 -139.86
CA GLY A 931 -153.65 -56.15 -140.68
C GLY A 931 -154.39 -54.84 -140.39
N ALA A 932 -155.38 -54.49 -141.22
CA ALA A 932 -156.04 -53.18 -141.14
C ALA A 932 -156.89 -53.00 -139.87
N ASP A 933 -157.42 -54.10 -139.32
CA ASP A 933 -158.43 -54.03 -138.26
C ASP A 933 -157.94 -54.47 -136.86
N TRP A 934 -156.68 -54.88 -136.65
CA TRP A 934 -156.23 -55.38 -135.33
C TRP A 934 -156.52 -54.39 -134.19
N SER A 935 -156.39 -53.09 -134.47
CA SER A 935 -156.57 -52.00 -133.51
C SER A 935 -158.00 -51.85 -133.04
N PHE A 936 -158.97 -52.43 -133.76
CA PHE A 936 -160.35 -52.54 -133.28
C PHE A 936 -160.40 -53.35 -131.97
N PHE A 937 -159.65 -54.46 -131.92
CA PHE A 937 -159.65 -55.36 -130.77
C PHE A 937 -158.59 -55.03 -129.73
N PHE A 938 -157.37 -54.62 -130.11
CA PHE A 938 -156.26 -54.48 -129.15
C PHE A 938 -155.73 -53.04 -129.07
N PRO A 939 -155.23 -52.59 -127.91
CA PRO A 939 -154.66 -51.24 -127.77
C PRO A 939 -153.26 -51.13 -128.34
N ASN A 940 -152.46 -52.20 -128.21
CA ASN A 940 -151.09 -52.29 -128.68
C ASN A 940 -150.92 -53.53 -129.54
N ASN A 941 -150.02 -53.45 -130.51
CA ASN A 941 -149.73 -54.56 -131.39
C ASN A 941 -148.46 -55.32 -131.02
N HIS A 942 -147.83 -55.11 -129.86
CA HIS A 942 -146.65 -55.85 -129.41
C HIS A 942 -146.60 -56.04 -127.88
N HIS A 943 -146.21 -57.23 -127.38
CA HIS A 943 -146.19 -57.60 -125.93
C HIS A 943 -145.01 -58.55 -125.57
N THR A 944 -144.40 -58.51 -124.36
CA THR A 944 -143.17 -59.28 -123.91
C THR A 944 -143.13 -59.69 -122.39
N GLY A 945 -142.21 -60.58 -121.93
CA GLY A 945 -142.00 -61.07 -120.51
C GLY A 945 -140.72 -60.58 -119.73
N THR A 946 -140.42 -61.07 -118.49
CA THR A 946 -139.36 -60.55 -117.52
C THR A 946 -138.39 -61.60 -116.85
N ASP A 947 -137.22 -61.20 -116.24
CA ASP A 947 -136.05 -62.02 -115.71
C ASP A 947 -135.74 -61.97 -114.14
N GLU A 948 -134.75 -62.74 -113.58
CA GLU A 948 -134.36 -62.96 -112.12
C GLU A 948 -133.07 -62.18 -111.62
N ASP A 949 -132.89 -61.85 -110.30
CA ASP A 949 -131.76 -61.04 -109.71
C ASP A 949 -131.11 -61.58 -108.40
N SER A 950 -129.77 -61.77 -108.39
CA SER A 950 -128.92 -62.33 -107.29
C SER A 950 -127.72 -61.46 -106.85
N SER A 951 -127.74 -60.16 -107.13
CA SER A 951 -126.56 -59.26 -107.03
C SER A 951 -126.03 -58.91 -105.61
N LYS A 952 -126.69 -59.31 -104.51
CA LYS A 952 -126.35 -58.84 -103.15
C LYS A 952 -125.39 -59.72 -102.34
N ASN A 953 -125.21 -61.00 -102.64
CA ASN A 953 -124.41 -61.92 -101.81
C ASN A 953 -122.89 -61.57 -101.82
N ARG A 954 -122.13 -61.93 -100.76
CA ARG A 954 -120.67 -61.68 -100.63
C ARG A 954 -119.88 -62.90 -100.17
N THR A 955 -118.64 -63.09 -100.65
CA THR A 955 -117.74 -64.20 -100.24
C THR A 955 -116.24 -63.82 -100.13
N PHE A 956 -115.53 -64.31 -99.11
CA PHE A 956 -114.06 -64.15 -98.94
C PHE A 956 -113.45 -65.28 -98.08
N SER A 957 -112.14 -65.31 -97.83
CA SER A 957 -111.45 -66.39 -97.07
C SER A 957 -110.41 -65.88 -96.06
N ILE A 958 -110.26 -66.55 -94.91
CA ILE A 958 -109.30 -66.22 -93.83
C ILE A 958 -108.41 -67.43 -93.48
N SER A 959 -107.10 -67.24 -93.32
CA SER A 959 -106.11 -68.28 -92.98
C SER A 959 -105.15 -67.88 -91.85
N ASP A 960 -104.69 -68.86 -91.06
CA ASP A 960 -103.63 -68.72 -90.04
C ASP A 960 -102.25 -69.26 -90.49
N GLY A 961 -102.10 -69.49 -91.80
CA GLY A 961 -100.94 -70.13 -92.42
C GLY A 961 -101.00 -71.67 -92.46
N ALA A 962 -101.91 -72.30 -91.70
CA ALA A 962 -102.08 -73.75 -91.66
C ALA A 962 -103.48 -74.22 -92.10
N ALA A 963 -104.54 -73.52 -91.69
CA ALA A 963 -105.94 -73.78 -92.06
C ALA A 963 -106.56 -72.56 -92.74
N THR A 964 -107.61 -72.75 -93.56
CA THR A 964 -108.30 -71.66 -94.28
C THR A 964 -109.82 -71.84 -94.22
N ALA A 965 -110.54 -70.80 -93.79
CA ALA A 965 -112.00 -70.73 -93.80
C ALA A 965 -112.49 -69.93 -95.01
N THR A 966 -113.52 -70.40 -95.72
CA THR A 966 -114.23 -69.60 -96.72
C THR A 966 -115.52 -69.07 -96.11
N ILE A 967 -115.62 -67.74 -96.08
CA ILE A 967 -116.72 -66.97 -95.53
C ILE A 967 -117.76 -66.69 -96.62
N MET A 968 -119.02 -67.06 -96.37
CA MET A 968 -120.16 -66.71 -97.20
C MET A 968 -121.18 -65.88 -96.42
N LEU A 969 -121.65 -64.79 -97.04
CA LEU A 969 -122.67 -63.89 -96.51
C LEU A 969 -123.79 -63.73 -97.55
N ASP A 970 -124.92 -64.40 -97.33
CA ASP A 970 -126.10 -64.40 -98.23
C ASP A 970 -127.41 -64.10 -97.48
N TRP A 971 -127.30 -63.69 -96.23
CA TRP A 971 -128.40 -63.35 -95.34
C TRP A 971 -128.36 -61.88 -94.93
N ASN A 972 -129.47 -61.36 -94.41
CA ASN A 972 -129.51 -60.03 -93.79
C ASN A 972 -129.23 -60.11 -92.28
N TYR A 973 -128.04 -59.68 -91.84
CA TYR A 973 -127.61 -59.74 -90.44
C TYR A 973 -128.12 -58.54 -89.64
N ALA A 974 -128.61 -58.79 -88.41
CA ALA A 974 -129.22 -57.74 -87.60
C ALA A 974 -128.23 -56.70 -87.05
N ASP A 975 -127.01 -57.12 -86.68
CA ASP A 975 -125.94 -56.26 -86.18
C ASP A 975 -124.54 -56.90 -86.35
N MET A 976 -123.48 -56.15 -85.99
CA MET A 976 -122.10 -56.63 -86.04
C MET A 976 -121.81 -57.80 -85.09
N ALA A 977 -122.56 -57.94 -83.98
CA ALA A 977 -122.36 -59.08 -83.09
C ALA A 977 -122.87 -60.36 -83.76
N ALA A 978 -124.00 -60.30 -84.46
CA ALA A 978 -124.51 -61.39 -85.28
C ALA A 978 -123.53 -61.75 -86.40
N LEU A 979 -122.97 -60.76 -87.09
CA LEU A 979 -121.95 -60.99 -88.13
C LEU A 979 -120.67 -61.61 -87.56
N VAL A 980 -120.12 -61.09 -86.44
CA VAL A 980 -118.90 -61.64 -85.81
C VAL A 980 -119.13 -63.05 -85.27
N SER A 981 -120.32 -63.31 -84.71
CA SER A 981 -120.71 -64.64 -84.27
C SER A 981 -120.69 -65.62 -85.45
N ASP A 982 -121.29 -65.24 -86.57
CA ASP A 982 -121.30 -66.06 -87.78
C ASP A 982 -119.88 -66.25 -88.35
N LEU A 983 -119.09 -65.18 -88.44
CA LEU A 983 -117.68 -65.26 -88.84
C LEU A 983 -116.89 -66.22 -87.95
N ASN A 984 -117.01 -66.12 -86.62
CA ASN A 984 -116.31 -67.03 -85.71
C ASN A 984 -116.81 -68.46 -85.82
N ASN A 985 -118.11 -68.66 -86.06
CA ASN A 985 -118.63 -70.01 -86.32
C ASN A 985 -118.02 -70.59 -87.59
N GLN A 986 -117.94 -69.81 -88.68
CA GLN A 986 -117.29 -70.22 -89.93
C GLN A 986 -115.77 -70.46 -89.74
N LEU A 987 -115.07 -69.62 -88.97
CA LEU A 987 -113.64 -69.77 -88.65
C LEU A 987 -113.37 -71.03 -87.79
N ASN A 988 -114.18 -71.25 -86.76
CA ASN A 988 -114.07 -72.41 -85.88
C ASN A 988 -114.42 -73.70 -86.61
N ALA A 989 -115.46 -73.69 -87.46
CA ALA A 989 -115.82 -74.84 -88.29
C ALA A 989 -114.66 -75.26 -89.22
N ALA A 990 -113.86 -74.28 -89.68
CA ALA A 990 -112.66 -74.52 -90.48
C ALA A 990 -111.37 -74.71 -89.66
N SER A 991 -111.43 -74.71 -88.33
CA SER A 991 -110.28 -74.85 -87.41
C SER A 991 -109.15 -73.82 -87.61
N VAL A 992 -109.49 -72.58 -87.97
CA VAL A 992 -108.51 -71.49 -88.13
C VAL A 992 -108.19 -70.85 -86.77
N ALA A 993 -106.91 -70.75 -86.39
CA ALA A 993 -106.49 -70.22 -85.07
C ALA A 993 -106.52 -68.68 -84.97
N VAL A 994 -107.60 -68.09 -85.48
CA VAL A 994 -107.84 -66.66 -85.51
C VAL A 994 -109.22 -66.40 -84.93
N THR A 995 -109.31 -65.45 -84.00
CA THR A 995 -110.59 -65.04 -83.41
C THR A 995 -111.00 -63.69 -83.98
N ALA A 996 -112.23 -63.60 -84.52
CA ALA A 996 -112.85 -62.32 -84.85
C ALA A 996 -113.45 -61.69 -83.58
N VAL A 997 -113.04 -60.46 -83.27
CA VAL A 997 -113.48 -59.72 -82.09
C VAL A 997 -114.10 -58.41 -82.53
N LYS A 998 -115.31 -58.11 -82.04
CA LYS A 998 -115.95 -56.81 -82.28
C LYS A 998 -115.05 -55.69 -81.75
N VAL A 999 -114.75 -54.71 -82.60
CA VAL A 999 -114.04 -53.47 -82.20
C VAL A 999 -115.06 -52.41 -81.83
N ASN A 1000 -116.06 -52.21 -82.69
CA ASN A 1000 -117.17 -51.28 -82.50
C ASN A 1000 -118.41 -51.76 -83.31
N GLU A 1001 -119.45 -50.93 -83.44
CA GLU A 1001 -120.71 -51.31 -84.10
C GLU A 1001 -120.59 -51.62 -85.60
N ASN A 1002 -119.51 -51.19 -86.27
CA ASN A 1002 -119.35 -51.32 -87.71
C ASN A 1002 -118.00 -51.94 -88.11
N GLN A 1003 -117.20 -52.42 -87.14
CA GLN A 1003 -115.90 -53.06 -87.40
C GLN A 1003 -115.63 -54.21 -86.43
N PHE A 1004 -114.85 -55.17 -86.94
CA PHE A 1004 -114.23 -56.23 -86.16
C PHE A 1004 -112.72 -56.31 -86.41
N LYS A 1005 -111.99 -57.04 -85.57
CA LYS A 1005 -110.56 -57.34 -85.75
C LYS A 1005 -110.31 -58.83 -85.65
N LEU A 1006 -109.23 -59.27 -86.27
CA LEU A 1006 -108.70 -60.62 -86.21
C LEU A 1006 -107.52 -60.64 -85.25
N VAL A 1007 -107.60 -61.48 -84.21
CA VAL A 1007 -106.54 -61.66 -83.21
C VAL A 1007 -105.96 -63.06 -83.36
N LEU A 1008 -104.63 -63.14 -83.37
CA LEU A 1008 -103.90 -64.39 -83.48
C LEU A 1008 -103.85 -65.07 -82.12
N ASN A 1009 -104.30 -66.32 -82.05
CA ASN A 1009 -104.37 -67.04 -80.78
C ASN A 1009 -103.04 -67.75 -80.40
N SER A 1010 -101.96 -67.59 -81.18
CA SER A 1010 -100.68 -68.27 -80.95
C SER A 1010 -99.50 -67.46 -81.52
N PRO A 1011 -98.42 -67.20 -80.75
CA PRO A 1011 -97.35 -66.25 -81.12
C PRO A 1011 -96.47 -66.67 -82.30
N ASP A 1012 -96.56 -67.94 -82.73
CA ASP A 1012 -95.71 -68.50 -83.80
C ASP A 1012 -96.40 -68.54 -85.18
N LYS A 1013 -97.62 -67.98 -85.30
CA LYS A 1013 -98.43 -68.00 -86.53
C LYS A 1013 -98.57 -66.60 -87.16
N THR A 1014 -99.20 -66.53 -88.32
CA THR A 1014 -99.49 -65.25 -89.01
C THR A 1014 -100.91 -65.24 -89.57
N ILE A 1015 -101.56 -64.07 -89.62
CA ILE A 1015 -102.93 -63.92 -90.16
C ILE A 1015 -102.86 -63.52 -91.64
N THR A 1016 -103.55 -64.25 -92.53
CA THR A 1016 -103.66 -63.92 -93.97
C THR A 1016 -105.13 -63.94 -94.44
N VAL A 1017 -105.56 -62.94 -95.24
CA VAL A 1017 -106.94 -62.86 -95.77
C VAL A 1017 -106.94 -62.79 -97.30
N SER A 1018 -107.82 -63.54 -97.96
CA SER A 1018 -107.94 -63.66 -99.43
C SER A 1018 -109.41 -63.75 -99.89
N GLY A 1019 -109.69 -63.89 -101.20
CA GLY A 1019 -111.05 -64.14 -101.72
C GLY A 1019 -111.71 -62.96 -102.48
N ARG A 1020 -112.83 -63.25 -103.18
CA ARG A 1020 -113.46 -62.36 -104.19
C ARG A 1020 -113.84 -60.99 -103.62
N ASP A 1021 -114.50 -60.97 -102.46
CA ASP A 1021 -114.99 -59.73 -101.85
C ASP A 1021 -114.09 -59.22 -100.72
N LYS A 1022 -112.88 -59.78 -100.53
CA LYS A 1022 -112.00 -59.49 -99.38
C LYS A 1022 -111.73 -58.00 -99.19
N ASP A 1023 -111.55 -57.27 -100.29
CA ASP A 1023 -111.13 -55.87 -100.27
C ASP A 1023 -112.22 -54.94 -99.75
N GLN A 1024 -113.46 -55.43 -99.68
CA GLN A 1024 -114.56 -54.73 -99.01
C GLN A 1024 -114.41 -54.76 -97.48
N PHE A 1025 -113.72 -55.76 -96.93
CA PHE A 1025 -113.58 -55.98 -95.49
C PHE A 1025 -112.19 -55.65 -94.94
N PHE A 1026 -111.11 -55.78 -95.71
CA PHE A 1026 -109.73 -55.55 -95.21
C PHE A 1026 -108.90 -54.67 -96.16
N GLY A 1027 -107.86 -54.02 -95.60
CA GLY A 1027 -106.80 -53.35 -96.38
C GLY A 1027 -105.75 -54.35 -96.88
N ASN A 1028 -104.79 -53.89 -97.69
CA ASN A 1028 -103.65 -54.72 -98.10
C ASN A 1028 -102.70 -55.01 -96.94
#